data_AF-A0A329R6Z4-F1
#
_entry.id   AF-A0A329R6Z4-F1
#
_cell.length_a   1.000
_cell.length_b   1.000
_cell.length_c   1.000
_cell.angle_alpha   90.00
_cell.angle_beta   90.00
_cell.angle_gamma   90.00
#
_symmetry.space_group_name_H-M   'P 1'
#
loop_
_entity.id
_entity.type
_entity.pdbx_description
1 polymer ?
#
loop_
_entity_poly.entity_id
_entity_poly.type
_entity_poly.pdbx_seq_one_letter_code
_entity_poly.pdbx_strand_id
1 'polypeptide(L)'
;MELGDVLLTEIAERSDPGPRSNRPIWLGVVARLCADHGGERYVGGSAVTLPPGARSPWNAPDLEREMSRAVRDLIGSSLTAAEDPLAVAHGIAGSIERSVSGSVGDAAFARWQRTAVAGVAGAVEAGTLNLLAQARGEDLAGLLGARREIPQRTARTLTARGDVEELRQQVTAQHGRYPVTRLTGQGNPEYDLETVAAVEQANVEAGHSTPVWLECSGRYAPHDAEQLVDELGQMLASGRLTSRVYIEQPIPRSRRSELAELTRRAYDLTCRSDANDTPDLRIILDESVVTPEELDYFGANGIVTGVSVDTRRGVSAAMRIVERAVEYNPDATIVLSGSRQSTDLERAVIEAMARALPKLDFYLPGRTTVHLAGDGSRTSPSLDRLVTWMGRGIWERTSPAPDPWPAHTRHNEYDATGLEPLGKNSLDSYLLENAARQLGLATVRSRGVDFHVEDRGGNAVGFHCTTGPATSRYVAKVCDDKQITRSLLARAGVTVPQGRSFAAADWTGARDFARSLGWPVVVKPVDGKGGSGVTTGIDDPGELRRAFSALAAQGRQQIIVETHLRGADYRFFVVGTEVVSVVQRTASSVVGDGRSTVAELMIAKNLARLRNPHLRSRLLSLGDEELHLLDRQDTTPDSIPGTGERVMLSTAGNIARGGDSVEVLDGTHPSLRELAVRAVAAVPGLHHAGVDILAEDHRLPLDQQDAGVCELNALPAITTHHYPAIGPPRAVSRALLEYTAESYGLITSRQPDTVSVAMRITGTVQGVGYRQWFGGIARELGLSGWVRNAANPDVVEAGVTGACGLVSALAVQAIFGPAKAQPELVETHVVDERHAGEFQAE
;
A
#
# COMPACT_ATOMS: atom_id res chain seq x y z
N MET A 1 24.55 -5.90 -23.20
CA MET A 1 23.87 -5.27 -22.07
C MET A 1 23.31 -6.37 -21.20
N GLU A 2 23.47 -6.28 -19.89
CA GLU A 2 23.09 -7.34 -18.94
C GLU A 2 22.26 -6.72 -17.81
N LEU A 3 21.13 -7.33 -17.47
CA LEU A 3 20.29 -6.86 -16.36
C LEU A 3 21.03 -7.01 -15.03
N GLY A 4 21.34 -5.87 -14.41
CA GLY A 4 22.11 -5.81 -13.18
C GLY A 4 21.25 -5.63 -11.92
N ASP A 5 20.05 -5.07 -12.05
CA ASP A 5 19.23 -4.66 -10.91
C ASP A 5 17.74 -4.53 -11.33
N VAL A 6 16.85 -5.12 -10.55
CA VAL A 6 15.39 -5.10 -10.75
C VAL A 6 14.69 -4.81 -9.43
N LEU A 7 13.92 -3.71 -9.41
CA LEU A 7 13.04 -3.32 -8.32
C LEU A 7 11.59 -3.39 -8.79
N LEU A 8 10.78 -4.22 -8.12
CA LEU A 8 9.33 -4.24 -8.23
C LEU A 8 8.72 -3.70 -6.95
N THR A 9 7.84 -2.71 -7.02
CA THR A 9 7.18 -2.19 -5.82
C THR A 9 5.76 -1.72 -6.08
N GLU A 10 4.87 -1.97 -5.12
CA GLU A 10 3.55 -1.37 -5.10
C GLU A 10 3.64 0.15 -4.99
N ILE A 11 2.65 0.83 -5.55
CA ILE A 11 2.49 2.28 -5.42
C ILE A 11 1.09 2.63 -4.95
N ALA A 12 1.00 3.55 -3.99
CA ALA A 12 -0.27 4.05 -3.49
C ALA A 12 -0.89 5.08 -4.45
N GLU A 13 -2.21 5.25 -4.40
CA GLU A 13 -2.88 6.39 -5.04
C GLU A 13 -2.44 7.71 -4.40
N ARG A 14 -2.45 8.82 -5.15
CA ARG A 14 -1.99 10.14 -4.67
C ARG A 14 -2.68 10.62 -3.39
N SER A 15 -3.95 10.25 -3.17
CA SER A 15 -4.72 10.61 -1.97
C SER A 15 -4.51 9.67 -0.79
N ASP A 16 -3.76 8.59 -0.97
CA ASP A 16 -3.51 7.58 0.06
C ASP A 16 -2.04 7.63 0.50
N PRO A 17 -1.74 7.82 1.79
CA PRO A 17 -0.36 7.83 2.29
C PRO A 17 0.29 6.42 2.29
N GLY A 18 -0.31 5.43 1.62
CA GLY A 18 0.23 4.10 1.38
C GLY A 18 0.32 3.29 2.67
N PRO A 19 1.45 2.65 2.98
CA PRO A 19 1.56 1.77 4.16
C PRO A 19 1.45 2.54 5.49
N ARG A 20 1.45 3.88 5.44
CA ARG A 20 1.16 4.79 6.56
C ARG A 20 -0.35 4.99 6.79
N SER A 21 -1.20 4.59 5.84
CA SER A 21 -2.67 4.58 5.94
C SER A 21 -3.16 3.41 6.77
N ASN A 22 -4.34 3.54 7.38
CA ASN A 22 -5.00 2.42 8.05
C ASN A 22 -5.54 1.38 7.04
N ARG A 23 -5.81 1.78 5.80
CA ARG A 23 -6.29 0.90 4.71
C ARG A 23 -5.72 1.41 3.37
N PRO A 24 -4.45 1.10 3.04
CA PRO A 24 -3.84 1.55 1.79
C PRO A 24 -4.64 1.10 0.57
N ILE A 25 -4.92 2.04 -0.33
CA ILE A 25 -5.40 1.80 -1.68
C ILE A 25 -4.18 1.77 -2.61
N TRP A 26 -3.80 0.56 -3.00
CA TRP A 26 -2.72 0.33 -3.95
C TRP A 26 -3.24 0.52 -5.38
N LEU A 27 -2.60 1.44 -6.11
CA LEU A 27 -2.91 1.70 -7.51
C LEU A 27 -2.39 0.56 -8.40
N GLY A 28 -1.16 0.12 -8.16
CA GLY A 28 -0.45 -0.71 -9.11
C GLY A 28 0.95 -1.11 -8.68
N VAL A 29 1.73 -1.58 -9.64
CA VAL A 29 3.13 -2.01 -9.46
C VAL A 29 4.03 -1.21 -10.40
N VAL A 30 5.15 -0.72 -9.89
CA VAL A 30 6.23 -0.14 -10.69
C VAL A 30 7.31 -1.19 -10.88
N ALA A 31 7.83 -1.27 -12.11
CA ALA A 31 9.04 -2.02 -12.43
C ALA A 31 10.15 -1.03 -12.80
N ARG A 32 11.25 -1.04 -12.07
CA ARG A 32 12.47 -0.31 -12.38
C ARG A 32 13.57 -1.32 -12.68
N LEU A 33 14.18 -1.23 -13.85
CA LEU A 33 15.24 -2.11 -14.32
C LEU A 33 16.49 -1.29 -14.60
N CYS A 34 17.64 -1.86 -14.25
CA CYS A 34 18.94 -1.29 -14.50
C CYS A 34 19.81 -2.31 -15.21
N ALA A 35 20.55 -1.86 -16.21
CA ALA A 35 21.50 -2.70 -16.92
C ALA A 35 22.78 -1.92 -17.20
N ASP A 36 23.90 -2.64 -17.19
CA ASP A 36 25.20 -2.07 -17.52
C ASP A 36 25.57 -2.43 -18.97
N HIS A 37 26.10 -1.45 -19.70
CA HIS A 37 26.64 -1.66 -21.04
C HIS A 37 27.73 -0.63 -21.36
N GLY A 38 28.90 -1.09 -21.82
CA GLY A 38 29.98 -0.18 -22.24
C GLY A 38 30.59 0.68 -21.12
N GLY A 39 30.38 0.32 -19.85
CA GLY A 39 30.78 1.13 -18.70
C GLY A 39 29.74 2.18 -18.27
N GLU A 40 28.60 2.25 -18.96
CA GLU A 40 27.46 3.10 -18.63
C GLU A 40 26.31 2.27 -18.02
N ARG A 41 25.56 2.88 -17.09
CA ARG A 41 24.37 2.29 -16.46
C ARG A 41 23.11 2.90 -17.07
N TYR A 42 22.23 2.06 -17.58
CA TYR A 42 20.94 2.44 -18.18
C TYR A 42 19.80 2.11 -17.23
N VAL A 43 18.77 2.97 -17.19
CA VAL A 43 17.64 2.83 -16.26
C VAL A 43 16.32 2.87 -17.02
N GLY A 44 15.75 1.70 -17.25
CA GLY A 44 14.40 1.56 -17.78
C GLY A 44 13.37 1.38 -16.68
N GLY A 45 12.12 1.66 -17.00
CA GLY A 45 11.02 1.25 -16.15
C GLY A 45 9.67 1.52 -16.76
N SER A 46 8.66 1.00 -16.07
CA SER A 46 7.25 1.19 -16.39
C SER A 46 6.44 0.97 -15.11
N ALA A 47 5.13 1.10 -15.21
CA ALA A 47 4.22 0.68 -14.17
C ALA A 47 3.01 -0.05 -14.78
N VAL A 48 2.19 -0.61 -13.91
CA VAL A 48 0.91 -1.22 -14.26
C VAL A 48 -0.10 -0.94 -13.16
N THR A 49 -1.20 -0.30 -13.51
CA THR A 49 -2.38 -0.23 -12.65
C THR A 49 -3.06 -1.60 -12.64
N LEU A 50 -3.31 -2.15 -11.45
CA LEU A 50 -3.98 -3.45 -11.34
C LEU A 50 -5.46 -3.31 -11.75
N PRO A 51 -6.00 -4.25 -12.57
CA PRO A 51 -7.38 -4.16 -13.02
C PRO A 51 -8.38 -4.39 -11.86
N PRO A 52 -9.64 -3.91 -12.00
CA PRO A 52 -10.67 -4.15 -10.99
C PRO A 52 -10.80 -5.63 -10.62
N GLY A 53 -10.79 -5.92 -9.32
CA GLY A 53 -10.86 -7.29 -8.79
C GLY A 53 -9.52 -8.04 -8.72
N ALA A 54 -8.45 -7.54 -9.35
CA ALA A 54 -7.11 -7.99 -9.04
C ALA A 54 -6.67 -7.46 -7.66
N ARG A 55 -5.88 -8.27 -6.96
CA ARG A 55 -5.26 -7.89 -5.69
C ARG A 55 -3.77 -7.77 -5.92
N SER A 56 -3.11 -7.06 -5.02
CA SER A 56 -1.66 -7.06 -4.96
C SER A 56 -1.09 -8.49 -4.95
N PRO A 57 -0.02 -8.77 -5.71
CA PRO A 57 0.65 -10.06 -5.64
C PRO A 57 1.28 -10.32 -4.26
N TRP A 58 1.59 -9.26 -3.50
CA TRP A 58 2.12 -9.34 -2.13
C TRP A 58 1.04 -9.57 -1.05
N ASN A 59 -0.22 -9.74 -1.43
CA ASN A 59 -1.26 -10.17 -0.49
C ASN A 59 -1.29 -11.69 -0.27
N ALA A 60 -0.49 -12.47 -1.02
CA ALA A 60 -0.39 -13.91 -0.87
C ALA A 60 1.09 -14.30 -0.64
N PRO A 61 1.47 -14.84 0.53
CA PRO A 61 2.87 -15.13 0.87
C PRO A 61 3.58 -16.05 -0.14
N ASP A 62 2.87 -17.07 -0.66
CA ASP A 62 3.43 -17.95 -1.68
C ASP A 62 3.70 -17.21 -2.99
N LEU A 63 2.78 -16.33 -3.40
CA LEU A 63 2.96 -15.53 -4.60
C LEU A 63 4.12 -14.54 -4.46
N GLU A 64 4.27 -13.88 -3.31
CA GLU A 64 5.43 -13.02 -3.00
C GLU A 64 6.75 -13.79 -3.11
N ARG A 65 6.81 -15.00 -2.54
CA ARG A 65 7.99 -15.87 -2.56
C ARG A 65 8.37 -16.26 -3.99
N GLU A 66 7.37 -16.66 -4.78
CA GLU A 66 7.56 -17.06 -6.18
C GLU A 66 7.95 -15.86 -7.06
N MET A 67 7.33 -14.70 -6.86
CA MET A 67 7.73 -13.45 -7.52
C MET A 67 9.17 -13.07 -7.16
N SER A 68 9.57 -13.25 -5.89
CA SER A 68 10.95 -12.95 -5.46
C SER A 68 11.97 -13.84 -6.15
N ARG A 69 11.67 -15.14 -6.27
CA ARG A 69 12.50 -16.09 -7.03
C ARG A 69 12.58 -15.70 -8.50
N ALA A 70 11.42 -15.44 -9.12
CA ALA A 70 11.34 -15.05 -10.51
C ALA A 70 12.17 -13.79 -10.82
N VAL A 71 12.09 -12.75 -9.98
CA VAL A 71 12.88 -11.51 -10.14
C VAL A 71 14.37 -11.78 -9.99
N ARG A 72 14.78 -12.64 -9.05
CA ARG A 72 16.18 -13.03 -8.87
C ARG A 72 16.73 -13.73 -10.11
N ASP A 73 15.94 -14.60 -10.73
CA ASP A 73 16.33 -15.33 -11.92
C ASP A 73 16.47 -14.43 -13.16
N LEU A 74 15.92 -13.19 -13.14
CA LEU A 74 16.14 -12.20 -14.20
C LEU A 74 17.53 -11.58 -14.18
N ILE A 75 18.16 -11.51 -13.01
CA ILE A 75 19.47 -10.88 -12.84
C ILE A 75 20.52 -11.65 -13.63
N GLY A 76 21.37 -10.93 -14.35
CA GLY A 76 22.35 -11.52 -15.27
C GLY A 76 21.80 -11.89 -16.64
N SER A 77 20.50 -11.66 -16.91
CA SER A 77 19.94 -11.91 -18.24
C SER A 77 20.54 -10.97 -19.28
N SER A 78 21.05 -11.55 -20.37
CA SER A 78 21.53 -10.80 -21.51
C SER A 78 20.38 -10.15 -22.27
N LEU A 79 20.43 -8.83 -22.38
CA LEU A 79 19.54 -8.02 -23.22
C LEU A 79 20.17 -7.75 -24.59
N THR A 80 21.03 -8.65 -25.07
CA THR A 80 21.73 -8.53 -26.36
C THR A 80 20.78 -8.04 -27.46
N ALA A 81 21.26 -7.07 -28.24
CA ALA A 81 20.56 -6.48 -29.37
C ALA A 81 20.34 -7.54 -30.48
N ALA A 82 19.38 -8.44 -30.27
CA ALA A 82 18.75 -9.14 -31.37
C ALA A 82 18.08 -8.11 -32.30
N GLU A 83 17.91 -8.47 -33.57
CA GLU A 83 17.21 -7.61 -34.53
C GLU A 83 15.78 -7.25 -34.06
N ASP A 84 15.20 -8.05 -33.15
CA ASP A 84 13.85 -7.86 -32.59
C ASP A 84 13.85 -7.54 -31.06
N PRO A 85 13.71 -6.26 -30.67
CA PRO A 85 13.54 -5.84 -29.28
C PRO A 85 12.30 -6.42 -28.58
N LEU A 86 11.20 -6.64 -29.33
CA LEU A 86 9.96 -7.18 -28.77
C LEU A 86 10.16 -8.62 -28.31
N ALA A 87 10.85 -9.45 -29.11
CA ALA A 87 11.17 -10.82 -28.73
C ALA A 87 12.02 -10.90 -27.45
N VAL A 88 13.01 -10.03 -27.30
CA VAL A 88 13.85 -9.97 -26.09
C VAL A 88 13.02 -9.62 -24.87
N ALA A 89 12.26 -8.52 -24.94
CA ALA A 89 11.44 -8.05 -23.82
C ALA A 89 10.36 -9.09 -23.43
N HIS A 90 9.72 -9.71 -24.43
CA HIS A 90 8.74 -10.77 -24.23
C HIS A 90 9.35 -12.01 -23.56
N GLY A 91 10.58 -12.39 -23.95
CA GLY A 91 11.30 -13.50 -23.33
C GLY A 91 11.57 -13.28 -21.84
N ILE A 92 12.01 -12.07 -21.48
CA ILE A 92 12.25 -11.63 -20.10
C ILE A 92 10.95 -11.66 -19.30
N ALA A 93 9.89 -11.00 -19.77
CA ALA A 93 8.60 -10.95 -19.08
C ALA A 93 7.97 -12.34 -18.92
N GLY A 94 7.99 -13.17 -19.97
CA GLY A 94 7.45 -14.53 -19.93
C GLY A 94 8.21 -15.47 -18.98
N SER A 95 9.47 -15.17 -18.62
CA SER A 95 10.19 -15.96 -17.62
C SER A 95 9.60 -15.79 -16.22
N ILE A 96 9.08 -14.60 -15.89
CA ILE A 96 8.36 -14.35 -14.64
C ILE A 96 7.10 -15.21 -14.58
N GLU A 97 6.28 -15.17 -15.62
CA GLU A 97 5.03 -15.93 -15.67
C GLU A 97 5.27 -17.43 -15.55
N ARG A 98 6.25 -17.97 -16.28
CA ARG A 98 6.62 -19.40 -16.24
C ARG A 98 7.16 -19.82 -14.87
N SER A 99 8.00 -18.99 -14.25
CA SER A 99 8.55 -19.28 -12.92
C SER A 99 7.44 -19.35 -11.87
N VAL A 100 6.47 -18.41 -11.92
CA VAL A 100 5.41 -18.36 -10.91
C VAL A 100 4.34 -19.43 -11.15
N SER A 101 3.92 -19.66 -12.40
CA SER A 101 2.90 -20.66 -12.72
C SER A 101 3.37 -22.10 -12.47
N GLY A 102 4.63 -22.39 -12.79
CA GLY A 102 5.23 -23.72 -12.60
C GLY A 102 5.27 -24.18 -11.15
N SER A 103 5.36 -23.24 -10.20
CA SER A 103 5.47 -23.55 -8.76
C SER A 103 4.12 -23.69 -8.05
N VAL A 104 3.08 -22.97 -8.48
CA VAL A 104 1.76 -22.96 -7.81
C VAL A 104 0.82 -24.04 -8.36
N GLY A 105 1.09 -24.57 -9.56
CA GLY A 105 0.25 -25.57 -10.23
C GLY A 105 -1.04 -24.95 -10.80
N ASP A 106 -1.31 -25.17 -12.09
CA ASP A 106 -2.35 -24.43 -12.84
C ASP A 106 -3.76 -24.50 -12.23
N ALA A 107 -4.11 -25.62 -11.60
CA ALA A 107 -5.43 -25.84 -10.99
C ALA A 107 -5.62 -25.07 -9.67
N ALA A 108 -4.54 -24.75 -8.94
CA ALA A 108 -4.59 -24.01 -7.68
C ALA A 108 -4.38 -22.49 -7.86
N PHE A 109 -3.90 -22.07 -9.04
CA PHE A 109 -3.65 -20.67 -9.34
C PHE A 109 -4.97 -19.92 -9.58
N ALA A 110 -5.32 -18.98 -8.70
CA ALA A 110 -6.56 -18.24 -8.78
C ALA A 110 -6.57 -17.24 -9.96
N ARG A 111 -7.76 -16.94 -10.51
CA ARG A 111 -7.89 -15.98 -11.63
C ARG A 111 -7.25 -14.63 -11.32
N TRP A 112 -7.43 -14.10 -10.11
CA TRP A 112 -6.85 -12.82 -9.73
C TRP A 112 -5.32 -12.86 -9.66
N GLN A 113 -4.72 -13.99 -9.27
CA GLN A 113 -3.26 -14.16 -9.22
C GLN A 113 -2.67 -14.16 -10.63
N ARG A 114 -3.27 -14.91 -11.57
CA ARG A 114 -2.91 -14.85 -13.00
C ARG A 114 -2.91 -13.44 -13.54
N THR A 115 -3.99 -12.70 -13.28
CA THR A 115 -4.13 -11.32 -13.74
C THR A 115 -3.07 -10.39 -13.13
N ALA A 116 -2.75 -10.55 -11.84
CA ALA A 116 -1.72 -9.74 -11.18
C ALA A 116 -0.32 -10.03 -11.75
N VAL A 117 0.04 -11.30 -11.91
CA VAL A 117 1.35 -11.71 -12.46
C VAL A 117 1.53 -11.24 -13.90
N ALA A 118 0.52 -11.43 -14.74
CA ALA A 118 0.57 -10.95 -16.13
C ALA A 118 0.72 -9.42 -16.21
N GLY A 119 0.05 -8.69 -15.32
CA GLY A 119 0.22 -7.25 -15.17
C GLY A 119 1.67 -6.86 -14.89
N VAL A 120 2.27 -7.51 -13.87
CA VAL A 120 3.66 -7.25 -13.47
C VAL A 120 4.65 -7.64 -14.59
N ALA A 121 4.42 -8.78 -15.25
CA ALA A 121 5.21 -9.19 -16.41
C ALA A 121 5.13 -8.15 -17.55
N GLY A 122 3.94 -7.62 -17.83
CA GLY A 122 3.76 -6.53 -18.81
C GLY A 122 4.51 -5.24 -18.44
N ALA A 123 4.55 -4.87 -17.15
CA ALA A 123 5.36 -3.74 -16.69
C ALA A 123 6.87 -3.99 -16.87
N VAL A 124 7.33 -5.21 -16.60
CA VAL A 124 8.73 -5.62 -16.83
C VAL A 124 9.08 -5.62 -18.32
N GLU A 125 8.18 -6.10 -19.18
CA GLU A 125 8.35 -6.05 -20.64
C GLU A 125 8.54 -4.61 -21.11
N ALA A 126 7.61 -3.73 -20.75
CA ALA A 126 7.66 -2.32 -21.12
C ALA A 126 8.90 -1.61 -20.56
N GLY A 127 9.30 -1.92 -19.32
CA GLY A 127 10.52 -1.41 -18.74
C GLY A 127 11.78 -1.90 -19.46
N THR A 128 11.79 -3.14 -19.93
CA THR A 128 12.89 -3.71 -20.73
C THR A 128 12.99 -3.03 -22.09
N LEU A 129 11.87 -2.81 -22.79
CA LEU A 129 11.85 -2.08 -24.06
C LEU A 129 12.35 -0.65 -23.92
N ASN A 130 11.94 0.04 -22.86
CA ASN A 130 12.42 1.38 -22.56
C ASN A 130 13.94 1.40 -22.30
N LEU A 131 14.45 0.42 -21.57
CA LEU A 131 15.89 0.26 -21.35
C LEU A 131 16.64 0.04 -22.68
N LEU A 132 16.12 -0.82 -23.56
CA LEU A 132 16.67 -1.05 -24.90
C LEU A 132 16.64 0.21 -25.77
N ALA A 133 15.57 1.01 -25.70
CA ALA A 133 15.43 2.26 -26.45
C ALA A 133 16.52 3.27 -26.03
N GLN A 134 16.71 3.44 -24.72
CA GLN A 134 17.75 4.34 -24.18
C GLN A 134 19.15 3.95 -24.65
N ALA A 135 19.48 2.66 -24.64
CA ALA A 135 20.79 2.20 -25.09
C ALA A 135 21.01 2.31 -26.60
N ARG A 136 19.93 2.45 -27.39
CA ARG A 136 20.01 2.79 -28.82
C ARG A 136 20.02 4.30 -29.07
N GLY A 137 19.86 5.12 -28.02
CA GLY A 137 19.71 6.57 -28.16
C GLY A 137 18.38 6.99 -28.81
N GLU A 138 17.36 6.15 -28.70
CA GLU A 138 16.02 6.36 -29.27
C GLU A 138 14.97 6.53 -28.17
N ASP A 139 13.80 7.12 -28.49
CA ASP A 139 12.63 7.03 -27.62
C ASP A 139 11.93 5.67 -27.80
N LEU A 140 11.06 5.30 -26.84
CA LEU A 140 10.35 4.02 -26.89
C LEU A 140 9.53 3.85 -28.18
N ALA A 141 8.97 4.93 -28.71
CA ALA A 141 8.19 4.87 -29.94
C ALA A 141 9.08 4.59 -31.17
N GLY A 142 10.26 5.22 -31.23
CA GLY A 142 11.28 5.00 -32.24
C GLY A 142 11.72 3.55 -32.29
N LEU A 143 12.01 2.96 -31.12
CA LEU A 143 12.35 1.55 -30.99
C LEU A 143 11.24 0.64 -31.54
N LEU A 144 9.98 0.99 -31.30
CA LEU A 144 8.80 0.25 -31.76
C LEU A 144 8.44 0.53 -33.23
N GLY A 145 9.16 1.41 -33.91
CA GLY A 145 8.90 1.77 -35.31
C GLY A 145 7.79 2.81 -35.47
N ALA A 146 7.90 3.95 -34.79
CA ALA A 146 6.94 5.05 -34.85
C ALA A 146 6.52 5.42 -36.29
N ARG A 147 5.22 5.50 -36.53
CA ARG A 147 4.58 5.73 -37.84
C ARG A 147 3.75 7.01 -37.88
N ARG A 148 3.45 7.59 -36.71
CA ARG A 148 2.58 8.75 -36.54
C ARG A 148 2.93 9.58 -35.31
N GLU A 149 2.36 10.77 -35.24
CA GLU A 149 2.31 11.59 -34.04
C GLU A 149 1.32 11.04 -33.00
N ILE A 150 1.43 11.49 -31.75
CA ILE A 150 0.51 11.06 -30.69
C ILE A 150 -0.92 11.50 -31.05
N PRO A 151 -1.88 10.55 -31.17
CA PRO A 151 -3.25 10.90 -31.50
C PRO A 151 -3.92 11.69 -30.36
N GLN A 152 -4.90 12.53 -30.71
CA GLN A 152 -5.82 13.04 -29.70
C GLN A 152 -6.73 11.90 -29.21
N ARG A 153 -7.20 12.00 -27.97
CA ARG A 153 -8.20 11.07 -27.41
C ARG A 153 -9.43 11.04 -28.33
N THR A 154 -9.88 9.84 -28.69
CA THR A 154 -10.96 9.68 -29.68
C THR A 154 -12.35 9.51 -29.10
N ALA A 155 -12.49 9.24 -27.80
CA ALA A 155 -13.80 9.22 -27.15
C ALA A 155 -13.72 9.48 -25.65
N ARG A 156 -14.85 9.86 -25.07
CA ARG A 156 -15.11 9.80 -23.63
C ARG A 156 -16.41 9.03 -23.41
N THR A 157 -16.35 7.97 -22.60
CA THR A 157 -17.54 7.16 -22.31
C THR A 157 -18.59 7.97 -21.57
N LEU A 158 -19.80 7.99 -22.14
CA LEU A 158 -21.03 8.48 -21.55
C LEU A 158 -21.70 7.38 -20.73
N THR A 159 -22.35 7.77 -19.64
CA THR A 159 -23.07 6.81 -18.78
C THR A 159 -24.44 7.38 -18.49
N ALA A 160 -25.48 6.68 -18.94
CA ALA A 160 -26.86 7.02 -18.64
C ALA A 160 -27.29 6.40 -17.31
N ARG A 161 -27.94 7.17 -16.44
CA ARG A 161 -28.57 6.67 -15.20
C ARG A 161 -30.09 6.50 -15.39
N GLY A 162 -30.51 5.93 -16.52
CA GLY A 162 -31.92 5.76 -16.84
C GLY A 162 -32.63 7.00 -17.40
N ASP A 163 -31.93 8.11 -17.61
CA ASP A 163 -32.47 9.33 -18.23
C ASP A 163 -31.84 9.57 -19.60
N VAL A 164 -32.64 9.38 -20.65
CA VAL A 164 -32.25 9.59 -22.04
C VAL A 164 -32.00 11.06 -22.35
N GLU A 165 -32.69 12.00 -21.69
CA GLU A 165 -32.51 13.43 -21.92
C GLU A 165 -31.20 13.93 -21.31
N GLU A 166 -30.83 13.42 -20.12
CA GLU A 166 -29.49 13.65 -19.56
C GLU A 166 -28.40 13.19 -20.55
N LEU A 167 -28.58 12.03 -21.16
CA LEU A 167 -27.64 11.51 -22.14
C LEU A 167 -27.54 12.43 -23.38
N ARG A 168 -28.66 12.93 -23.90
CA ARG A 168 -28.70 13.87 -25.04
C ARG A 168 -27.95 15.17 -24.72
N GLN A 169 -28.07 15.68 -23.50
CA GLN A 169 -27.27 16.83 -23.04
C GLN A 169 -25.77 16.50 -23.01
N GLN A 170 -25.39 15.31 -22.53
CA GLN A 170 -23.99 14.88 -22.50
C GLN A 170 -23.41 14.70 -23.91
N VAL A 171 -24.18 14.17 -24.86
CA VAL A 171 -23.81 14.06 -26.29
C VAL A 171 -23.55 15.46 -26.86
N THR A 172 -24.49 16.39 -26.65
CA THR A 172 -24.38 17.78 -27.09
C THR A 172 -23.14 18.47 -26.50
N ALA A 173 -22.81 18.21 -25.23
CA ALA A 173 -21.63 18.76 -24.57
C ALA A 173 -20.28 18.22 -25.12
N GLN A 174 -20.29 17.09 -25.83
CA GLN A 174 -19.11 16.49 -26.46
C GLN A 174 -19.08 16.69 -27.97
N HIS A 175 -20.03 17.45 -28.51
CA HIS A 175 -20.22 17.63 -29.93
C HIS A 175 -18.96 18.15 -30.66
N GLY A 176 -18.63 17.53 -31.80
CA GLY A 176 -17.46 17.86 -32.63
C GLY A 176 -16.10 17.58 -31.96
N ARG A 177 -16.07 17.15 -30.70
CA ARG A 177 -14.82 16.93 -29.95
C ARG A 177 -14.19 15.57 -30.21
N TYR A 178 -15.00 14.58 -30.58
CA TYR A 178 -14.61 13.19 -30.72
C TYR A 178 -15.17 12.60 -32.03
N PRO A 179 -14.42 11.73 -32.73
CA PRO A 179 -14.90 11.05 -33.93
C PRO A 179 -15.96 9.97 -33.68
N VAL A 180 -16.29 9.66 -32.43
CA VAL A 180 -17.29 8.62 -32.06
C VAL A 180 -17.95 8.98 -30.73
N THR A 181 -19.24 8.66 -30.61
CA THR A 181 -19.99 8.81 -29.35
C THR A 181 -20.04 7.45 -28.63
N ARG A 182 -19.28 7.31 -27.55
CA ARG A 182 -19.13 6.05 -26.79
C ARG A 182 -20.01 6.02 -25.54
N LEU A 183 -20.76 4.94 -25.33
CA LEU A 183 -21.76 4.74 -24.26
C LEU A 183 -21.47 3.47 -23.48
N THR A 184 -21.80 3.44 -22.18
CA THR A 184 -21.80 2.21 -21.38
C THR A 184 -23.10 1.43 -21.56
N GLY A 185 -23.02 0.20 -22.05
CA GLY A 185 -24.15 -0.73 -22.12
C GLY A 185 -24.57 -1.23 -20.73
N GLN A 186 -25.88 -1.35 -20.51
CA GLN A 186 -26.46 -1.81 -19.25
C GLN A 186 -26.66 -3.33 -19.20
N GLY A 187 -26.53 -4.02 -20.34
CA GLY A 187 -26.82 -5.46 -20.43
C GLY A 187 -28.32 -5.73 -20.59
N ASN A 188 -29.08 -4.76 -21.08
CA ASN A 188 -30.51 -4.88 -21.36
C ASN A 188 -30.73 -4.44 -22.82
N PRO A 189 -31.04 -5.37 -23.75
CA PRO A 189 -31.17 -5.05 -25.17
C PRO A 189 -32.15 -3.92 -25.45
N GLU A 190 -33.36 -3.97 -24.88
CA GLU A 190 -34.40 -2.96 -25.12
C GLU A 190 -33.92 -1.56 -24.72
N TYR A 191 -33.37 -1.43 -23.51
CA TYR A 191 -32.86 -0.16 -23.00
C TYR A 191 -31.66 0.36 -23.81
N ASP A 192 -30.72 -0.52 -24.14
CA ASP A 192 -29.50 -0.13 -24.84
C ASP A 192 -29.78 0.22 -26.32
N LEU A 193 -30.77 -0.42 -26.96
CA LEU A 193 -31.27 -0.05 -28.29
C LEU A 193 -31.93 1.33 -28.30
N GLU A 194 -32.81 1.62 -27.34
CA GLU A 194 -33.41 2.95 -27.18
C GLU A 194 -32.33 4.02 -26.98
N THR A 195 -31.32 3.70 -26.17
CA THR A 195 -30.19 4.58 -25.87
C THR A 195 -29.34 4.85 -27.12
N VAL A 196 -29.01 3.83 -27.91
CA VAL A 196 -28.28 3.97 -29.18
C VAL A 196 -29.08 4.83 -30.17
N ALA A 197 -30.38 4.58 -30.32
CA ALA A 197 -31.24 5.36 -31.20
C ALA A 197 -31.33 6.84 -30.79
N ALA A 198 -31.46 7.12 -29.50
CA ALA A 198 -31.55 8.48 -28.98
C ALA A 198 -30.24 9.27 -29.16
N VAL A 199 -29.10 8.60 -29.02
CA VAL A 199 -27.78 9.19 -29.26
C VAL A 199 -27.56 9.47 -30.74
N GLU A 200 -27.91 8.53 -31.62
CA GLU A 200 -27.83 8.75 -33.07
C GLU A 200 -28.70 9.94 -33.48
N GLN A 201 -29.94 9.99 -32.99
CA GLN A 201 -30.82 11.12 -33.25
C GLN A 201 -30.22 12.45 -32.78
N ALA A 202 -29.61 12.48 -31.59
CA ALA A 202 -28.95 13.69 -31.09
C ALA A 202 -27.73 14.10 -31.93
N ASN A 203 -26.96 13.14 -32.44
CA ASN A 203 -25.85 13.41 -33.36
C ASN A 203 -26.37 14.01 -34.68
N VAL A 204 -27.41 13.41 -35.25
CA VAL A 204 -28.06 13.84 -36.51
C VAL A 204 -28.67 15.24 -36.37
N GLU A 205 -29.39 15.51 -35.29
CA GLU A 205 -29.97 16.83 -34.99
C GLU A 205 -28.91 17.92 -34.84
N ALA A 206 -27.73 17.53 -34.35
CA ALA A 206 -26.59 18.43 -34.27
C ALA A 206 -25.83 18.59 -35.61
N GLY A 207 -26.26 17.89 -36.68
CA GLY A 207 -25.74 18.04 -38.04
C GLY A 207 -24.57 17.12 -38.39
N HIS A 208 -24.36 16.03 -37.65
CA HIS A 208 -23.22 15.13 -37.83
C HIS A 208 -23.63 13.65 -37.92
N SER A 209 -22.97 12.88 -38.78
CA SER A 209 -23.07 11.41 -38.84
C SER A 209 -21.94 10.79 -38.01
N THR A 210 -22.01 10.99 -36.70
CA THR A 210 -20.99 10.48 -35.77
C THR A 210 -21.32 9.03 -35.41
N PRO A 211 -20.40 8.07 -35.62
CA PRO A 211 -20.60 6.68 -35.20
C PRO A 211 -20.96 6.56 -33.72
N VAL A 212 -21.76 5.53 -33.40
CA VAL A 212 -22.16 5.20 -32.02
C VAL A 212 -21.43 3.95 -31.57
N TRP A 213 -20.88 3.96 -30.36
CA TRP A 213 -20.13 2.84 -29.79
C TRP A 213 -20.68 2.43 -28.43
N LEU A 214 -21.22 1.22 -28.34
CA LEU A 214 -21.71 0.60 -27.11
C LEU A 214 -20.63 -0.29 -26.47
N GLU A 215 -20.15 0.08 -25.28
CA GLU A 215 -19.22 -0.70 -24.44
C GLU A 215 -20.01 -1.59 -23.48
N CYS A 216 -20.03 -2.89 -23.76
CA CYS A 216 -20.91 -3.84 -23.07
C CYS A 216 -20.22 -4.58 -21.91
N SER A 217 -18.89 -4.62 -21.88
CA SER A 217 -18.08 -5.30 -20.85
C SER A 217 -18.54 -6.73 -20.53
N GLY A 218 -19.00 -7.47 -21.53
CA GLY A 218 -19.47 -8.85 -21.44
C GLY A 218 -20.76 -9.04 -20.64
N ARG A 219 -21.62 -8.03 -20.51
CA ARG A 219 -22.78 -8.07 -19.62
C ARG A 219 -23.97 -8.88 -20.12
N TYR A 220 -24.08 -9.13 -21.42
CA TYR A 220 -25.27 -9.76 -22.00
C TYR A 220 -25.21 -11.29 -21.91
N ALA A 221 -26.37 -11.91 -21.76
CA ALA A 221 -26.51 -13.34 -22.08
C ALA A 221 -26.38 -13.53 -23.61
N PRO A 222 -25.95 -14.71 -24.09
CA PRO A 222 -25.79 -14.95 -25.53
C PRO A 222 -27.04 -14.63 -26.37
N HIS A 223 -28.22 -15.01 -25.88
CA HIS A 223 -29.48 -14.74 -26.58
C HIS A 223 -29.81 -13.24 -26.67
N ASP A 224 -29.64 -12.52 -25.56
CA ASP A 224 -29.88 -11.08 -25.49
C ASP A 224 -28.91 -10.31 -26.42
N ALA A 225 -27.66 -10.76 -26.51
CA ALA A 225 -26.67 -10.20 -27.42
C ALA A 225 -27.00 -10.48 -28.90
N GLU A 226 -27.54 -11.67 -29.21
CA GLU A 226 -28.03 -12.00 -30.55
C GLU A 226 -29.19 -11.10 -30.96
N GLN A 227 -30.17 -10.91 -30.07
CA GLN A 227 -31.28 -9.97 -30.28
C GLN A 227 -30.77 -8.55 -30.54
N LEU A 228 -29.85 -8.06 -29.70
CA LEU A 228 -29.26 -6.73 -29.85
C LEU A 228 -28.59 -6.56 -31.23
N VAL A 229 -27.80 -7.54 -31.67
CA VAL A 229 -27.12 -7.52 -32.97
C VAL A 229 -28.11 -7.52 -34.13
N ASP A 230 -29.15 -8.35 -34.05
CA ASP A 230 -30.19 -8.43 -35.08
C ASP A 230 -30.96 -7.12 -35.24
N GLU A 231 -31.39 -6.54 -34.12
CA GLU A 231 -32.17 -5.31 -34.14
C GLU A 231 -31.33 -4.12 -34.65
N LEU A 232 -30.07 -3.99 -34.21
CA LEU A 232 -29.16 -2.97 -34.73
C LEU A 232 -28.90 -3.15 -36.23
N GLY A 233 -28.70 -4.40 -36.69
CA GLY A 233 -28.54 -4.71 -38.11
C GLY A 233 -29.77 -4.31 -38.94
N GLN A 234 -30.97 -4.60 -38.45
CA GLN A 234 -32.23 -4.20 -39.10
C GLN A 234 -32.43 -2.68 -39.11
N MET A 235 -32.05 -2.00 -38.03
CA MET A 235 -32.12 -0.54 -37.96
C MET A 235 -31.18 0.13 -38.96
N LEU A 236 -29.96 -0.39 -39.16
CA LEU A 236 -29.04 0.07 -40.20
C LEU A 236 -29.58 -0.23 -41.60
N ALA A 237 -30.07 -1.45 -41.84
CA ALA A 237 -30.62 -1.86 -43.14
C ALA A 237 -31.86 -1.05 -43.56
N SER A 238 -32.66 -0.60 -42.59
CA SER A 238 -33.84 0.25 -42.83
C SER A 238 -33.53 1.75 -42.89
N GLY A 239 -32.28 2.16 -42.63
CA GLY A 239 -31.87 3.57 -42.56
C GLY A 239 -32.35 4.31 -41.31
N ARG A 240 -32.87 3.58 -40.30
CA ARG A 240 -33.22 4.17 -38.99
C ARG A 240 -31.99 4.61 -38.21
N LEU A 241 -30.86 3.92 -38.43
CA LEU A 241 -29.53 4.38 -38.04
C LEU A 241 -28.77 4.77 -39.29
N THR A 242 -28.18 5.96 -39.28
CA THR A 242 -27.49 6.54 -40.45
C THR A 242 -25.98 6.55 -40.31
N SER A 243 -25.47 6.19 -39.13
CA SER A 243 -24.04 6.13 -38.82
C SER A 243 -23.65 4.73 -38.37
N ARG A 244 -22.38 4.39 -38.57
CA ARG A 244 -21.80 3.10 -38.14
C ARG A 244 -22.01 2.86 -36.64
N VAL A 245 -22.27 1.61 -36.28
CA VAL A 245 -22.42 1.18 -34.88
C VAL A 245 -21.32 0.20 -34.50
N TYR A 246 -20.70 0.43 -33.35
CA TYR A 246 -19.74 -0.49 -32.73
C TYR A 246 -20.35 -1.10 -31.46
N ILE A 247 -20.18 -2.42 -31.30
CA ILE A 247 -20.47 -3.13 -30.05
C ILE A 247 -19.15 -3.71 -29.54
N GLU A 248 -18.68 -3.28 -28.38
CA GLU A 248 -17.47 -3.81 -27.76
C GLU A 248 -17.84 -4.85 -26.72
N GLN A 249 -17.30 -6.07 -26.91
CA GLN A 249 -17.42 -7.19 -25.98
C GLN A 249 -18.85 -7.42 -25.46
N PRO A 250 -19.82 -7.84 -26.29
CA PRO A 250 -21.21 -8.00 -25.85
C PRO A 250 -21.38 -9.07 -24.76
N ILE A 251 -20.67 -10.19 -24.88
CA ILE A 251 -20.80 -11.34 -23.98
C ILE A 251 -19.47 -11.68 -23.30
N PRO A 252 -19.47 -12.42 -22.16
CA PRO A 252 -18.25 -12.71 -21.42
C PRO A 252 -17.25 -13.55 -22.24
N ARG A 253 -15.94 -13.37 -21.98
CA ARG A 253 -14.85 -14.18 -22.58
C ARG A 253 -15.09 -15.70 -22.56
N SER A 254 -15.77 -16.23 -21.55
CA SER A 254 -16.06 -17.67 -21.43
C SER A 254 -16.99 -18.22 -22.53
N ARG A 255 -17.69 -17.35 -23.26
CA ARG A 255 -18.65 -17.68 -24.33
C ARG A 255 -18.04 -17.44 -25.72
N ARG A 256 -16.79 -17.89 -25.90
CA ARG A 256 -15.97 -17.55 -27.08
C ARG A 256 -16.60 -18.00 -28.41
N SER A 257 -17.26 -19.15 -28.43
CA SER A 257 -17.91 -19.68 -29.64
C SER A 257 -19.10 -18.81 -30.05
N GLU A 258 -19.97 -18.51 -29.10
CA GLU A 258 -21.14 -17.67 -29.31
C GLU A 258 -20.72 -16.26 -29.75
N LEU A 259 -19.63 -15.70 -29.19
CA LEU A 259 -19.12 -14.39 -29.60
C LEU A 259 -18.63 -14.42 -31.06
N ALA A 260 -17.95 -15.49 -31.48
CA ALA A 260 -17.49 -15.63 -32.86
C ALA A 260 -18.68 -15.70 -33.85
N GLU A 261 -19.77 -16.38 -33.48
CA GLU A 261 -21.02 -16.38 -34.25
C GLU A 261 -21.62 -14.98 -34.35
N LEU A 262 -21.67 -14.22 -33.26
CA LEU A 262 -22.15 -12.83 -33.27
C LEU A 262 -21.33 -11.94 -34.22
N THR A 263 -20.00 -12.10 -34.27
CA THR A 263 -19.16 -11.29 -35.18
C THR A 263 -19.50 -11.54 -36.65
N ARG A 264 -19.73 -12.80 -37.03
CA ARG A 264 -20.16 -13.17 -38.38
C ARG A 264 -21.56 -12.63 -38.67
N ARG A 265 -22.48 -12.79 -37.72
CA ARG A 265 -23.86 -12.33 -37.86
C ARG A 265 -23.96 -10.83 -38.10
N ALA A 266 -23.23 -10.03 -37.32
CA ALA A 266 -23.16 -8.57 -37.49
C ALA A 266 -22.65 -8.18 -38.89
N TYR A 267 -21.63 -8.88 -39.37
CA TYR A 267 -21.08 -8.69 -40.71
C TYR A 267 -22.08 -9.04 -41.81
N ASP A 268 -22.70 -10.23 -41.75
CA ASP A 268 -23.66 -10.71 -42.77
C ASP A 268 -24.91 -9.83 -42.89
N LEU A 269 -25.33 -9.21 -41.78
CA LEU A 269 -26.49 -8.29 -41.75
C LEU A 269 -26.21 -6.95 -42.44
N THR A 270 -24.96 -6.49 -42.46
CA THR A 270 -24.64 -5.09 -42.84
C THR A 270 -23.69 -4.94 -44.02
N CYS A 271 -22.85 -5.93 -44.32
CA CYS A 271 -21.95 -5.90 -45.48
C CYS A 271 -22.63 -6.45 -46.74
N ARG A 272 -23.36 -5.58 -47.48
CA ARG A 272 -24.05 -5.94 -48.74
C ARG A 272 -23.59 -5.18 -50.00
N SER A 273 -22.62 -4.25 -49.93
CA SER A 273 -22.09 -3.57 -51.13
C SER A 273 -20.66 -3.05 -50.98
N ASP A 274 -19.87 -3.11 -52.07
CA ASP A 274 -18.46 -2.70 -52.19
C ASP A 274 -18.17 -1.18 -52.00
N ALA A 275 -19.09 -0.43 -51.37
CA ALA A 275 -18.94 1.00 -51.09
C ALA A 275 -18.52 1.21 -49.63
N ASN A 276 -17.27 1.67 -49.42
CA ASN A 276 -16.64 1.91 -48.12
C ASN A 276 -17.36 2.94 -47.21
N ASP A 277 -18.37 3.66 -47.71
CA ASP A 277 -19.11 4.72 -47.00
C ASP A 277 -20.50 4.28 -46.47
N THR A 278 -20.85 3.00 -46.55
CA THR A 278 -22.14 2.50 -46.04
C THR A 278 -22.06 2.25 -44.52
N PRO A 279 -23.02 2.73 -43.72
CA PRO A 279 -23.10 2.40 -42.28
C PRO A 279 -23.21 0.89 -42.03
N ASP A 280 -22.31 0.33 -41.23
CA ASP A 280 -22.25 -1.09 -40.88
C ASP A 280 -22.25 -1.29 -39.35
N LEU A 281 -22.38 -2.56 -38.95
CA LEU A 281 -22.31 -3.00 -37.56
C LEU A 281 -21.03 -3.79 -37.32
N ARG A 282 -20.20 -3.33 -36.39
CA ARG A 282 -18.92 -3.97 -36.07
C ARG A 282 -18.86 -4.40 -34.62
N ILE A 283 -18.33 -5.60 -34.38
CA ILE A 283 -18.07 -6.09 -33.03
C ILE A 283 -16.57 -5.95 -32.75
N ILE A 284 -16.25 -5.18 -31.71
CA ILE A 284 -14.88 -5.00 -31.22
C ILE A 284 -14.62 -6.05 -30.14
N LEU A 285 -13.63 -6.91 -30.39
CA LEU A 285 -13.16 -7.91 -29.43
C LEU A 285 -12.24 -7.22 -28.40
N ASP A 286 -12.49 -7.36 -27.10
CA ASP A 286 -11.65 -6.79 -26.02
C ASP A 286 -11.13 -7.91 -25.11
N GLU A 287 -11.71 -8.13 -23.92
CA GLU A 287 -11.24 -9.16 -22.99
C GLU A 287 -11.27 -10.59 -23.56
N SER A 288 -11.95 -10.84 -24.68
CA SER A 288 -11.93 -12.13 -25.38
C SER A 288 -10.63 -12.44 -26.13
N VAL A 289 -9.81 -11.45 -26.45
CA VAL A 289 -8.57 -11.60 -27.22
C VAL A 289 -7.42 -10.96 -26.46
N VAL A 290 -6.54 -11.79 -25.89
CA VAL A 290 -5.34 -11.28 -25.20
C VAL A 290 -4.05 -11.91 -25.70
N THR A 291 -4.15 -12.86 -26.63
CA THR A 291 -3.02 -13.41 -27.38
C THR A 291 -3.38 -13.51 -28.87
N PRO A 292 -2.39 -13.58 -29.78
CA PRO A 292 -2.64 -13.79 -31.20
C PRO A 292 -3.41 -15.08 -31.50
N GLU A 293 -3.15 -16.16 -30.76
CA GLU A 293 -3.82 -17.46 -30.96
C GLU A 293 -5.33 -17.38 -30.65
N GLU A 294 -5.71 -16.52 -29.71
CA GLU A 294 -7.13 -16.27 -29.44
C GLU A 294 -7.79 -15.49 -30.56
N LEU A 295 -7.07 -14.56 -31.19
CA LEU A 295 -7.56 -13.87 -32.38
C LEU A 295 -7.69 -14.83 -33.56
N ASP A 296 -6.76 -15.77 -33.74
CA ASP A 296 -6.81 -16.78 -34.81
C ASP A 296 -8.09 -17.63 -34.72
N TYR A 297 -8.57 -17.92 -33.51
CA TYR A 297 -9.86 -18.57 -33.32
C TYR A 297 -11.01 -17.76 -33.92
N PHE A 298 -11.03 -16.44 -33.74
CA PHE A 298 -12.05 -15.57 -34.34
C PHE A 298 -11.88 -15.42 -35.85
N GLY A 299 -10.64 -15.41 -36.35
CA GLY A 299 -10.37 -15.44 -37.80
C GLY A 299 -10.89 -16.72 -38.47
N ALA A 300 -10.82 -17.86 -37.78
CA ALA A 300 -11.32 -19.14 -38.30
C ALA A 300 -12.83 -19.35 -38.10
N ASN A 301 -13.40 -18.83 -37.01
CA ASN A 301 -14.77 -19.16 -36.58
C ASN A 301 -15.73 -17.96 -36.56
N GLY A 302 -15.29 -16.78 -36.96
CA GLY A 302 -16.08 -15.54 -37.01
C GLY A 302 -15.58 -14.61 -38.11
N ILE A 303 -15.74 -13.30 -37.92
CA ILE A 303 -15.16 -12.25 -38.76
C ILE A 303 -14.51 -11.21 -37.87
N VAL A 304 -13.21 -10.96 -38.04
CA VAL A 304 -12.48 -9.95 -37.28
C VAL A 304 -12.83 -8.56 -37.86
N THR A 305 -13.78 -7.87 -37.22
CA THR A 305 -14.22 -6.50 -37.62
C THR A 305 -13.66 -5.40 -36.72
N GLY A 306 -13.19 -5.76 -35.52
CA GLY A 306 -12.43 -4.87 -34.66
C GLY A 306 -11.81 -5.58 -33.46
N VAL A 307 -10.72 -5.00 -32.96
CA VAL A 307 -10.04 -5.47 -31.76
C VAL A 307 -9.58 -4.28 -30.91
N SER A 308 -9.75 -4.42 -29.60
CA SER A 308 -9.23 -3.52 -28.57
C SER A 308 -8.05 -4.19 -27.90
N VAL A 309 -6.94 -3.44 -27.80
CA VAL A 309 -5.73 -3.89 -27.13
C VAL A 309 -5.35 -2.92 -26.02
N ASP A 310 -4.75 -3.46 -24.96
CA ASP A 310 -4.23 -2.70 -23.83
C ASP A 310 -2.79 -3.15 -23.48
N THR A 311 -2.02 -2.27 -22.84
CA THR A 311 -0.60 -2.51 -22.57
C THR A 311 -0.32 -3.28 -21.29
N ARG A 312 -1.32 -3.55 -20.44
CA ARG A 312 -1.13 -4.20 -19.13
C ARG A 312 -0.71 -5.65 -19.28
N ARG A 313 -1.03 -6.28 -20.40
CA ARG A 313 -0.66 -7.68 -20.70
C ARG A 313 0.59 -7.79 -21.56
N GLY A 314 1.30 -6.68 -21.74
CA GLY A 314 2.51 -6.60 -22.54
C GLY A 314 2.32 -5.89 -23.87
N VAL A 315 3.35 -5.14 -24.25
CA VAL A 315 3.45 -4.40 -25.52
C VAL A 315 3.57 -5.39 -26.69
N SER A 316 4.33 -6.47 -26.54
CA SER A 316 4.56 -7.43 -27.62
C SER A 316 3.29 -8.18 -28.02
N ALA A 317 2.50 -8.59 -27.02
CA ALA A 317 1.22 -9.25 -27.27
C ALA A 317 0.26 -8.31 -28.02
N ALA A 318 0.15 -7.06 -27.56
CA ALA A 318 -0.73 -6.07 -28.19
C ALA A 318 -0.32 -5.74 -29.63
N MET A 319 0.99 -5.57 -29.91
CA MET A 319 1.50 -5.34 -31.27
C MET A 319 1.13 -6.51 -32.21
N ARG A 320 1.40 -7.75 -31.79
CA ARG A 320 1.12 -8.94 -32.61
C ARG A 320 -0.37 -9.17 -32.86
N ILE A 321 -1.23 -8.86 -31.88
CA ILE A 321 -2.69 -8.91 -32.05
C ILE A 321 -3.13 -7.93 -33.13
N VAL A 322 -2.61 -6.70 -33.11
CA VAL A 322 -2.98 -5.69 -34.10
C VAL A 322 -2.45 -6.05 -35.49
N GLU A 323 -1.21 -6.53 -35.60
CA GLU A 323 -0.65 -7.03 -36.87
C GLU A 323 -1.52 -8.14 -37.45
N ARG A 324 -1.84 -9.16 -36.64
CA ARG A 324 -2.70 -10.27 -37.05
C ARG A 324 -4.12 -9.85 -37.39
N ALA A 325 -4.69 -8.86 -36.69
CA ALA A 325 -6.01 -8.33 -37.01
C ALA A 325 -6.05 -7.65 -38.38
N VAL A 326 -5.01 -6.87 -38.70
CA VAL A 326 -4.87 -6.21 -40.01
C VAL A 326 -4.60 -7.23 -41.12
N GLU A 327 -3.88 -8.32 -40.84
CA GLU A 327 -3.71 -9.44 -41.78
C GLU A 327 -5.04 -10.14 -42.10
N TYR A 328 -5.89 -10.39 -41.10
CA TYR A 328 -7.20 -10.99 -41.31
C TYR A 328 -8.16 -10.07 -42.05
N ASN A 329 -8.16 -8.79 -41.69
CA ASN A 329 -9.04 -7.80 -42.26
C ASN A 329 -8.37 -6.41 -42.23
N PRO A 330 -7.90 -5.89 -43.37
CA PRO A 330 -7.29 -4.55 -43.44
C PRO A 330 -8.22 -3.43 -42.96
N ASP A 331 -9.54 -3.64 -43.04
CA ASP A 331 -10.56 -2.70 -42.58
C ASP A 331 -10.95 -2.87 -41.10
N ALA A 332 -10.35 -3.85 -40.38
CA ALA A 332 -10.61 -4.06 -38.96
C ALA A 332 -10.37 -2.80 -38.14
N THR A 333 -11.28 -2.52 -37.21
CA THR A 333 -11.22 -1.36 -36.33
C THR A 333 -10.24 -1.63 -35.19
N ILE A 334 -9.19 -0.83 -35.06
CA ILE A 334 -8.16 -1.00 -34.03
C ILE A 334 -8.34 0.05 -32.93
N VAL A 335 -8.54 -0.44 -31.71
CA VAL A 335 -8.62 0.39 -30.50
C VAL A 335 -7.38 0.15 -29.64
N LEU A 336 -6.73 1.24 -29.22
CA LEU A 336 -5.75 1.21 -28.13
C LEU A 336 -6.39 1.82 -26.88
N SER A 337 -6.62 0.98 -25.88
CA SER A 337 -7.23 1.37 -24.61
C SER A 337 -6.21 1.35 -23.46
N GLY A 338 -6.46 2.16 -22.45
CA GLY A 338 -5.68 2.22 -21.21
C GLY A 338 -6.55 2.18 -19.98
N SER A 339 -5.94 1.91 -18.82
CA SER A 339 -6.61 1.92 -17.52
C SER A 339 -7.31 3.26 -17.25
N ARG A 340 -8.50 3.22 -16.62
CA ARG A 340 -9.28 4.44 -16.32
C ARG A 340 -8.45 5.47 -15.53
N GLN A 341 -7.65 4.98 -14.59
CA GLN A 341 -6.58 5.70 -13.92
C GLN A 341 -5.25 5.03 -14.29
N SER A 342 -4.21 5.83 -14.52
CA SER A 342 -2.87 5.33 -14.83
C SER A 342 -1.80 6.23 -14.24
N THR A 343 -0.58 5.71 -14.21
CA THR A 343 0.63 6.51 -13.97
C THR A 343 1.06 7.26 -15.24
N ASP A 344 1.97 8.22 -15.10
CA ASP A 344 2.67 8.86 -16.23
C ASP A 344 3.61 7.89 -16.97
N LEU A 345 4.20 6.92 -16.26
CA LEU A 345 4.99 5.83 -16.85
C LEU A 345 4.14 4.93 -17.76
N GLU A 346 2.98 4.46 -17.28
CA GLU A 346 2.02 3.70 -18.12
C GLU A 346 1.57 4.52 -19.33
N ARG A 347 1.30 5.82 -19.11
CA ARG A 347 0.90 6.72 -20.18
C ARG A 347 1.97 6.82 -21.27
N ALA A 348 3.25 6.89 -20.91
CA ALA A 348 4.34 6.96 -21.88
C ALA A 348 4.41 5.70 -22.76
N VAL A 349 4.16 4.52 -22.20
CA VAL A 349 4.10 3.25 -22.95
C VAL A 349 2.90 3.24 -23.91
N ILE A 350 1.73 3.67 -23.42
CA ILE A 350 0.51 3.77 -24.24
C ILE A 350 0.72 4.77 -25.40
N GLU A 351 1.35 5.91 -25.15
CA GLU A 351 1.66 6.90 -26.20
C GLU A 351 2.67 6.37 -27.22
N ALA A 352 3.71 5.65 -26.77
CA ALA A 352 4.69 5.04 -27.66
C ALA A 352 4.03 4.00 -28.57
N MET A 353 3.16 3.15 -28.01
CA MET A 353 2.38 2.20 -28.79
C MET A 353 1.43 2.88 -29.78
N ALA A 354 0.74 3.95 -29.36
CA ALA A 354 -0.17 4.68 -30.24
C ALA A 354 0.55 5.19 -31.51
N ARG A 355 1.82 5.59 -31.35
CA ARG A 355 2.69 6.00 -32.47
C ARG A 355 3.18 4.84 -33.32
N ALA A 356 3.35 3.64 -32.75
CA ALA A 356 4.03 2.51 -33.40
C ALA A 356 3.11 1.49 -34.08
N LEU A 357 1.88 1.28 -33.57
CA LEU A 357 0.93 0.28 -34.10
C LEU A 357 0.78 0.41 -35.63
N PRO A 358 0.64 -0.68 -36.41
CA PRO A 358 0.52 -0.56 -37.87
C PRO A 358 -0.77 0.19 -38.30
N LYS A 359 -1.84 0.04 -37.53
CA LYS A 359 -3.12 0.76 -37.68
C LYS A 359 -3.65 1.18 -36.31
N LEU A 360 -4.34 2.32 -36.24
CA LEU A 360 -5.01 2.80 -35.02
C LEU A 360 -6.18 3.71 -35.40
N ASP A 361 -7.40 3.28 -35.08
CA ASP A 361 -8.62 4.05 -35.37
C ASP A 361 -9.09 4.81 -34.12
N PHE A 362 -9.01 4.18 -32.95
CA PHE A 362 -9.45 4.78 -31.69
C PHE A 362 -8.38 4.72 -30.58
N TYR A 363 -8.15 5.86 -29.93
CA TYR A 363 -7.15 6.03 -28.87
C TYR A 363 -7.81 6.49 -27.57
N LEU A 364 -7.82 5.60 -26.57
CA LEU A 364 -8.52 5.77 -25.28
C LEU A 364 -7.57 5.58 -24.09
N PRO A 365 -6.61 6.49 -23.85
CA PRO A 365 -5.48 6.17 -22.98
C PRO A 365 -5.76 6.24 -21.47
N GLY A 366 -6.97 6.62 -21.03
CA GLY A 366 -7.27 6.79 -19.60
C GLY A 366 -6.76 8.12 -19.01
N ARG A 367 -6.88 8.32 -17.68
CA ARG A 367 -6.45 9.55 -17.00
C ARG A 367 -5.20 9.30 -16.15
N THR A 368 -4.16 10.09 -16.35
CA THR A 368 -3.00 10.10 -15.46
C THR A 368 -3.36 10.74 -14.11
N THR A 369 -3.21 10.00 -13.02
CA THR A 369 -3.55 10.45 -11.65
C THR A 369 -2.34 10.43 -10.72
N VAL A 370 -1.33 9.63 -11.02
CA VAL A 370 -0.08 9.51 -10.26
C VAL A 370 1.10 9.78 -11.18
N HIS A 371 2.06 10.58 -10.70
CA HIS A 371 3.25 10.93 -11.43
C HIS A 371 4.46 10.31 -10.75
N LEU A 372 5.18 9.43 -11.45
CA LEU A 372 6.32 8.67 -10.95
C LEU A 372 7.59 8.90 -11.77
N ALA A 373 7.46 9.48 -12.96
CA ALA A 373 8.62 9.85 -13.78
C ALA A 373 9.35 11.06 -13.19
N GLY A 374 10.68 11.06 -13.34
CA GLY A 374 11.55 12.17 -12.93
C GLY A 374 11.55 13.34 -13.91
N ASP A 375 12.32 14.36 -13.58
CA ASP A 375 12.41 15.65 -14.28
C ASP A 375 13.00 15.47 -15.70
N GLY A 376 12.14 15.29 -16.70
CA GLY A 376 12.49 15.36 -18.12
C GLY A 376 12.52 14.02 -18.88
N SER A 377 12.76 12.88 -18.22
CA SER A 377 12.56 11.57 -18.84
C SER A 377 11.17 11.04 -18.45
N ARG A 378 10.23 11.02 -19.40
CA ARG A 378 8.87 10.46 -19.18
C ARG A 378 8.86 8.95 -18.99
N THR A 379 10.04 8.33 -18.91
CA THR A 379 10.21 6.89 -19.09
C THR A 379 10.96 6.25 -17.93
N SER A 380 11.71 6.96 -17.09
CA SER A 380 12.40 6.33 -15.94
C SER A 380 11.69 6.61 -14.61
N PRO A 381 11.43 5.58 -13.78
CA PRO A 381 10.90 5.79 -12.44
C PRO A 381 11.85 6.59 -11.56
N SER A 382 11.33 7.64 -10.92
CA SER A 382 12.08 8.54 -10.06
C SER A 382 12.25 7.94 -8.66
N LEU A 383 13.50 7.84 -8.17
CA LEU A 383 13.78 7.20 -6.88
C LEU A 383 13.19 7.96 -5.70
N ASP A 384 13.19 9.30 -5.73
CA ASP A 384 12.57 10.17 -4.72
C ASP A 384 11.06 9.87 -4.54
N ARG A 385 10.36 9.67 -5.65
CA ARG A 385 8.94 9.35 -5.67
C ARG A 385 8.69 7.92 -5.23
N LEU A 386 9.55 6.98 -5.65
CA LEU A 386 9.46 5.59 -5.19
C LEU A 386 9.66 5.51 -3.68
N VAL A 387 10.69 6.15 -3.11
CA VAL A 387 10.91 6.21 -1.66
C VAL A 387 9.67 6.70 -0.92
N THR A 388 8.94 7.66 -1.48
CA THR A 388 7.80 8.31 -0.84
C THR A 388 6.51 7.50 -0.94
N TRP A 389 6.27 6.85 -2.09
CA TRP A 389 4.97 6.22 -2.41
C TRP A 389 5.00 4.68 -2.45
N MET A 390 6.17 4.08 -2.21
CA MET A 390 6.33 2.63 -2.24
C MET A 390 5.50 1.91 -1.17
N GLY A 391 4.99 0.75 -1.55
CA GLY A 391 4.46 -0.28 -0.68
C GLY A 391 5.37 -1.49 -0.61
N ARG A 392 4.75 -2.68 -0.56
CA ARG A 392 5.51 -3.93 -0.62
C ARG A 392 6.26 -4.01 -1.93
N GLY A 393 7.34 -4.76 -1.93
CA GLY A 393 8.22 -4.80 -3.07
C GLY A 393 9.29 -5.86 -2.94
N ILE A 394 9.98 -6.07 -4.06
CA ILE A 394 11.08 -7.00 -4.23
C ILE A 394 12.19 -6.20 -4.89
N TRP A 395 13.40 -6.33 -4.36
CA TRP A 395 14.58 -5.73 -4.96
C TRP A 395 15.70 -6.77 -5.02
N GLU A 396 16.18 -7.05 -6.22
CA GLU A 396 17.29 -7.98 -6.48
C GLU A 396 18.30 -7.30 -7.43
N ARG A 397 19.60 -7.60 -7.27
CA ARG A 397 20.67 -7.08 -8.13
C ARG A 397 21.88 -8.04 -8.18
N THR A 398 22.78 -7.88 -9.14
CA THR A 398 23.95 -8.78 -9.34
C THR A 398 24.95 -8.71 -8.20
N SER A 399 25.08 -7.54 -7.59
CA SER A 399 25.73 -7.38 -6.29
C SER A 399 24.71 -7.65 -5.17
N PRO A 400 25.11 -7.97 -3.93
CA PRO A 400 24.14 -7.98 -2.83
C PRO A 400 23.39 -6.63 -2.77
N ALA A 401 22.08 -6.68 -2.49
CA ALA A 401 21.33 -5.47 -2.18
C ALA A 401 22.04 -4.72 -1.04
N PRO A 402 22.04 -3.37 -1.04
CA PRO A 402 22.72 -2.63 0.01
C PRO A 402 22.16 -3.05 1.36
N ASP A 403 23.06 -3.35 2.30
CA ASP A 403 22.66 -3.46 3.70
C ASP A 403 22.31 -2.05 4.17
N PRO A 404 21.05 -1.77 4.53
CA PRO A 404 20.67 -0.44 5.01
C PRO A 404 21.29 -0.13 6.38
N TRP A 405 22.03 -1.08 6.98
CA TRP A 405 22.64 -0.99 8.29
C TRP A 405 24.17 -1.10 8.23
N PRO A 406 24.89 -0.56 9.23
CA PRO A 406 26.33 -0.72 9.31
C PRO A 406 26.73 -2.19 9.39
N ALA A 407 27.87 -2.53 8.79
CA ALA A 407 28.53 -3.82 8.99
C ALA A 407 28.55 -4.18 10.49
N HIS A 408 28.16 -5.41 10.82
CA HIS A 408 27.99 -5.97 12.18
C HIS A 408 26.67 -5.63 12.90
N THR A 409 25.79 -4.83 12.32
CA THR A 409 24.47 -4.57 12.90
C THR A 409 23.49 -5.63 12.43
N ARG A 410 23.07 -6.53 13.34
CA ARG A 410 22.03 -7.51 13.03
C ARG A 410 20.65 -6.89 13.25
N HIS A 411 19.94 -6.61 12.18
CA HIS A 411 18.53 -6.22 12.23
C HIS A 411 17.63 -7.43 12.50
N ASN A 412 16.53 -7.20 13.19
CA ASN A 412 15.56 -8.26 13.47
C ASN A 412 14.65 -8.52 12.27
N GLU A 413 14.35 -9.79 12.05
CA GLU A 413 13.30 -10.22 11.14
C GLU A 413 12.17 -10.84 11.97
N TYR A 414 10.94 -10.55 11.55
CA TYR A 414 9.73 -11.00 12.24
C TYR A 414 8.85 -11.75 11.25
N ASP A 415 8.21 -12.80 11.74
CA ASP A 415 7.06 -13.36 11.07
C ASP A 415 5.87 -12.42 11.30
N ALA A 416 5.49 -11.68 10.26
CA ALA A 416 4.39 -10.73 10.32
C ALA A 416 3.04 -11.34 9.89
N THR A 417 3.00 -12.66 9.61
CA THR A 417 1.84 -13.35 9.04
C THR A 417 0.56 -13.08 9.84
N GLY A 418 -0.47 -12.60 9.15
CA GLY A 418 -1.78 -12.28 9.73
C GLY A 418 -1.84 -10.96 10.49
N LEU A 419 -0.70 -10.28 10.68
CA LEU A 419 -0.65 -8.98 11.31
C LEU A 419 -0.84 -7.86 10.29
N GLU A 420 -0.59 -8.08 9.00
CA GLU A 420 -0.63 -7.09 7.90
C GLU A 420 -1.86 -6.18 7.92
N PRO A 421 -3.08 -6.68 8.19
CA PRO A 421 -4.29 -5.84 8.22
C PRO A 421 -4.40 -4.95 9.48
N LEU A 422 -3.59 -5.21 10.51
CA LEU A 422 -3.69 -4.51 11.78
C LEU A 422 -3.00 -3.15 11.72
N GLY A 423 -3.78 -2.08 11.93
CA GLY A 423 -3.27 -0.73 12.13
C GLY A 423 -2.49 -0.58 13.46
N LYS A 424 -1.84 0.57 13.66
CA LYS A 424 -0.96 0.85 14.81
C LYS A 424 -1.56 0.44 16.16
N ASN A 425 -2.74 0.96 16.49
CA ASN A 425 -3.33 0.72 17.81
C ASN A 425 -3.92 -0.69 17.93
N SER A 426 -4.44 -1.26 16.83
CA SER A 426 -4.93 -2.63 16.81
C SER A 426 -3.80 -3.62 17.05
N LEU A 427 -2.59 -3.36 16.56
CA LEU A 427 -1.41 -4.18 16.84
C LEU A 427 -1.00 -4.17 18.32
N ASP A 428 -1.08 -3.01 19.01
CA ASP A 428 -0.82 -2.95 20.45
C ASP A 428 -1.87 -3.79 21.22
N SER A 429 -3.17 -3.63 20.93
CA SER A 429 -4.22 -4.42 21.59
C SER A 429 -4.14 -5.92 21.26
N TYR A 430 -3.73 -6.28 20.05
CA TYR A 430 -3.46 -7.66 19.64
C TYR A 430 -2.39 -8.32 20.53
N LEU A 431 -1.29 -7.63 20.83
CA LEU A 431 -0.21 -8.17 21.65
C LEU A 431 -0.67 -8.48 23.08
N LEU A 432 -1.60 -7.68 23.61
CA LEU A 432 -2.19 -7.89 24.93
C LEU A 432 -3.20 -9.04 24.93
N GLU A 433 -4.09 -9.11 23.95
CA GLU A 433 -5.01 -10.24 23.83
C GLU A 433 -4.28 -11.57 23.58
N ASN A 434 -3.21 -11.56 22.79
CA ASN A 434 -2.37 -12.74 22.59
C ASN A 434 -1.72 -13.16 23.92
N ALA A 435 -1.21 -12.22 24.72
CA ALA A 435 -0.69 -12.52 26.05
C ALA A 435 -1.79 -13.04 27.00
N ALA A 436 -3.00 -12.47 26.95
CA ALA A 436 -4.14 -12.92 27.74
C ALA A 436 -4.53 -14.36 27.40
N ARG A 437 -4.61 -14.72 26.11
CA ARG A 437 -4.88 -16.09 25.66
C ARG A 437 -3.77 -17.06 26.08
N GLN A 438 -2.50 -16.66 26.03
CA GLN A 438 -1.39 -17.46 26.56
C GLN A 438 -1.49 -17.71 28.08
N LEU A 439 -2.17 -16.83 28.80
CA LEU A 439 -2.49 -16.95 30.23
C LEU A 439 -3.86 -17.62 30.48
N GLY A 440 -4.52 -18.15 29.43
CA GLY A 440 -5.78 -18.88 29.54
C GLY A 440 -6.98 -18.00 29.87
N LEU A 441 -6.86 -16.68 29.67
CA LEU A 441 -7.94 -15.74 29.84
C LEU A 441 -8.77 -15.67 28.55
N ALA A 442 -10.09 -15.58 28.71
CA ALA A 442 -10.98 -15.22 27.63
C ALA A 442 -10.82 -13.74 27.28
N THR A 443 -11.21 -13.35 26.07
CA THR A 443 -11.18 -11.95 25.64
C THR A 443 -12.51 -11.60 25.01
N VAL A 444 -13.02 -10.42 25.33
CA VAL A 444 -14.26 -9.89 24.76
C VAL A 444 -13.97 -8.51 24.20
N ARG A 445 -14.11 -8.37 22.90
CA ARG A 445 -13.78 -7.15 22.15
C ARG A 445 -15.04 -6.50 21.61
N SER A 446 -15.25 -5.23 21.94
CA SER A 446 -16.43 -4.47 21.51
C SER A 446 -16.13 -3.44 20.42
N ARG A 447 -14.86 -3.02 20.27
CA ARG A 447 -14.43 -2.04 19.25
C ARG A 447 -13.01 -2.34 18.77
N GLY A 448 -12.52 -1.51 17.85
CA GLY A 448 -11.19 -1.69 17.24
C GLY A 448 -10.00 -1.69 18.21
N VAL A 449 -10.13 -1.12 19.42
CA VAL A 449 -9.06 -1.09 20.44
C VAL A 449 -9.54 -1.33 21.88
N ASP A 450 -10.85 -1.49 22.08
CA ASP A 450 -11.47 -1.68 23.39
C ASP A 450 -11.83 -3.16 23.57
N PHE A 451 -11.31 -3.75 24.64
CA PHE A 451 -11.57 -5.14 24.98
C PHE A 451 -11.43 -5.34 26.50
N HIS A 452 -11.97 -6.42 27.02
CA HIS A 452 -11.66 -6.88 28.35
C HIS A 452 -11.22 -8.33 28.34
N VAL A 453 -10.48 -8.72 29.37
CA VAL A 453 -10.09 -10.10 29.62
C VAL A 453 -10.95 -10.66 30.74
N GLU A 454 -11.29 -11.94 30.67
CA GLU A 454 -12.07 -12.64 31.69
C GLU A 454 -11.35 -13.92 32.13
N ASP A 455 -11.33 -14.17 33.43
CA ASP A 455 -10.86 -15.44 33.97
C ASP A 455 -11.99 -16.48 34.06
N ARG A 456 -11.65 -17.72 34.47
CA ARG A 456 -12.62 -18.81 34.63
C ARG A 456 -13.59 -18.61 35.81
N GLY A 457 -13.30 -17.67 36.71
CA GLY A 457 -14.15 -17.30 37.84
C GLY A 457 -15.16 -16.19 37.52
N GLY A 458 -15.10 -15.61 36.32
CA GLY A 458 -15.95 -14.50 35.90
C GLY A 458 -15.42 -13.12 36.31
N ASN A 459 -14.18 -13.02 36.79
CA ASN A 459 -13.54 -11.73 37.03
C ASN A 459 -13.08 -11.14 35.69
N ALA A 460 -13.35 -9.86 35.48
CA ALA A 460 -13.05 -9.18 34.23
C ALA A 460 -12.25 -7.89 34.44
N VAL A 461 -11.29 -7.63 33.55
CA VAL A 461 -10.50 -6.40 33.53
C VAL A 461 -10.49 -5.80 32.14
N GLY A 462 -10.96 -4.55 32.01
CA GLY A 462 -11.08 -3.82 30.76
C GLY A 462 -9.84 -3.01 30.38
N PHE A 463 -9.57 -2.93 29.08
CA PHE A 463 -8.44 -2.21 28.51
C PHE A 463 -8.90 -1.29 27.37
N HIS A 464 -8.29 -0.11 27.31
CA HIS A 464 -8.29 0.75 26.13
C HIS A 464 -6.87 0.76 25.55
N CYS A 465 -6.68 0.19 24.37
CA CYS A 465 -5.34 -0.07 23.81
C CYS A 465 -4.46 -0.83 24.82
N THR A 466 -3.49 -0.15 25.45
CA THR A 466 -2.55 -0.70 26.45
C THR A 466 -2.88 -0.30 27.88
N THR A 467 -3.88 0.54 28.09
CA THR A 467 -4.19 1.11 29.41
C THR A 467 -5.33 0.33 30.07
N GLY A 468 -5.03 -0.30 31.21
CA GLY A 468 -6.02 -0.94 32.08
C GLY A 468 -6.61 0.00 33.15
N PRO A 469 -7.48 -0.51 34.05
CA PRO A 469 -8.22 0.32 35.00
C PRO A 469 -7.35 0.92 36.11
N ALA A 470 -6.10 0.47 36.24
CA ALA A 470 -5.13 1.00 37.19
C ALA A 470 -4.80 2.48 36.91
N THR A 471 -4.88 2.92 35.64
CA THR A 471 -4.60 4.31 35.26
C THR A 471 -5.89 5.12 35.21
N SER A 472 -6.10 5.98 36.21
CA SER A 472 -7.29 6.85 36.24
C SER A 472 -7.24 7.95 35.18
N ARG A 473 -8.40 8.52 34.83
CA ARG A 473 -8.49 9.72 33.95
C ARG A 473 -7.68 10.90 34.47
N TYR A 474 -7.54 11.02 35.79
CA TYR A 474 -6.71 12.05 36.42
C TYR A 474 -5.23 11.80 36.15
N VAL A 475 -4.76 10.57 36.35
CA VAL A 475 -3.36 10.17 36.08
C VAL A 475 -3.00 10.40 34.62
N ALA A 476 -3.89 10.03 33.69
CA ALA A 476 -3.69 10.30 32.26
C ALA A 476 -3.52 11.80 31.97
N LYS A 477 -4.37 12.66 32.55
CA LYS A 477 -4.25 14.12 32.41
C LYS A 477 -2.98 14.69 33.02
N VAL A 478 -2.53 14.14 34.14
CA VAL A 478 -1.26 14.53 34.78
C VAL A 478 -0.10 14.23 33.84
N CYS A 479 -0.06 13.02 33.26
CA CYS A 479 1.01 12.60 32.35
C CYS A 479 1.01 13.40 31.02
N ASP A 480 -0.16 13.79 30.52
CA ASP A 480 -0.30 14.66 29.34
C ASP A 480 0.18 16.11 29.60
N ASP A 481 0.24 16.55 30.86
CA ASP A 481 0.73 17.88 31.24
C ASP A 481 2.20 17.82 31.69
N LYS A 482 3.08 18.28 30.79
CA LYS A 482 4.54 18.30 31.03
C LYS A 482 4.93 19.09 32.27
N GLN A 483 4.20 20.14 32.64
CA GLN A 483 4.55 20.93 33.81
C GLN A 483 4.17 20.26 35.11
N ILE A 484 2.94 19.72 35.18
CA ILE A 484 2.47 19.00 36.36
C ILE A 484 3.33 17.77 36.58
N THR A 485 3.57 16.99 35.51
CA THR A 485 4.46 15.82 35.53
C THR A 485 5.84 16.19 36.08
N ARG A 486 6.48 17.20 35.49
CA ARG A 486 7.82 17.64 35.92
C ARG A 486 7.86 18.09 37.39
N SER A 487 6.82 18.78 37.86
CA SER A 487 6.71 19.21 39.26
C SER A 487 6.65 18.01 40.23
N LEU A 488 5.87 16.98 39.88
CA LEU A 488 5.80 15.74 40.68
C LEU A 488 7.12 14.98 40.66
N LEU A 489 7.74 14.83 39.49
CA LEU A 489 9.05 14.21 39.32
C LEU A 489 10.13 14.90 40.17
N ALA A 490 10.23 16.23 40.08
CA ALA A 490 11.22 17.01 40.84
C ALA A 490 11.03 16.85 42.36
N ARG A 491 9.77 16.84 42.85
CA ARG A 491 9.46 16.61 44.26
C ARG A 491 9.84 15.22 44.75
N ALA A 492 9.83 14.23 43.87
CA ALA A 492 10.25 12.85 44.15
C ALA A 492 11.78 12.65 44.01
N GLY A 493 12.56 13.72 43.77
CA GLY A 493 14.01 13.63 43.56
C GLY A 493 14.40 13.01 42.23
N VAL A 494 13.49 12.98 41.25
CA VAL A 494 13.79 12.54 39.87
C VAL A 494 14.45 13.69 39.13
N THR A 495 15.61 13.42 38.53
CA THR A 495 16.33 14.39 37.69
C THR A 495 15.50 14.73 36.45
N VAL A 496 15.19 16.01 36.27
CA VAL A 496 14.40 16.57 35.16
C VAL A 496 15.06 17.84 34.62
N PRO A 497 14.84 18.21 33.34
CA PRO A 497 15.29 19.50 32.81
C PRO A 497 14.76 20.68 33.64
N GLN A 498 15.64 21.60 34.01
CA GLN A 498 15.23 22.84 34.65
C GLN A 498 14.54 23.73 33.62
N GLY A 499 13.34 24.22 33.93
CA GLY A 499 12.52 24.92 32.93
C GLY A 499 11.30 25.63 33.51
N ARG A 500 10.60 26.40 32.68
CA ARG A 500 9.34 27.09 33.04
C ARG A 500 8.54 27.40 31.78
N SER A 501 7.21 27.51 31.90
CA SER A 501 6.36 28.04 30.82
C SER A 501 6.23 29.55 30.90
N PHE A 502 6.05 30.13 29.74
CA PHE A 502 5.82 31.54 29.52
C PHE A 502 4.61 31.69 28.61
N ALA A 503 3.80 32.72 28.87
CA ALA A 503 2.79 33.12 27.90
C ALA A 503 3.50 33.54 26.59
N ALA A 504 2.86 33.31 25.45
CA ALA A 504 3.42 33.69 24.16
C ALA A 504 3.77 35.18 24.03
N ALA A 505 3.10 36.04 24.82
CA ALA A 505 3.40 37.47 24.92
C ALA A 505 4.58 37.80 25.84
N ASP A 506 5.00 36.88 26.72
CA ASP A 506 6.07 37.10 27.71
C ASP A 506 7.45 36.69 27.19
N TRP A 507 7.86 37.36 26.11
CA TRP A 507 9.21 37.21 25.55
C TRP A 507 10.30 37.62 26.56
N THR A 508 10.09 38.71 27.30
CA THR A 508 11.09 39.26 28.23
C THR A 508 11.38 38.29 29.36
N GLY A 509 10.33 37.72 29.98
CA GLY A 509 10.47 36.72 31.02
C GLY A 509 11.15 35.44 30.51
N ALA A 510 10.81 34.99 29.31
CA ALA A 510 11.44 33.81 28.68
C ALA A 510 12.95 34.03 28.45
N ARG A 511 13.33 35.19 27.91
CA ARG A 511 14.73 35.57 27.66
C ARG A 511 15.55 35.64 28.95
N ASP A 512 15.02 36.33 29.96
CA ASP A 512 15.76 36.55 31.22
C ASP A 512 15.92 35.24 32.00
N PHE A 513 14.91 34.36 31.93
CA PHE A 513 15.01 33.02 32.46
C PHE A 513 16.03 32.15 31.72
N ALA A 514 16.03 32.16 30.38
CA ALA A 514 17.05 31.44 29.60
C ALA A 514 18.48 31.86 29.97
N ARG A 515 18.72 33.16 30.15
CA ARG A 515 20.00 33.68 30.63
C ARG A 515 20.36 33.18 32.02
N SER A 516 19.38 33.00 32.90
CA SER A 516 19.61 32.46 34.25
C SER A 516 19.91 30.96 34.26
N LEU A 517 19.39 30.20 33.29
CA LEU A 517 19.69 28.78 33.11
C LEU A 517 21.09 28.56 32.51
N GLY A 518 21.55 29.49 31.66
CA GLY A 518 22.71 29.30 30.80
C GLY A 518 22.33 28.63 29.47
N TRP A 519 23.30 28.56 28.56
CA TRP A 519 23.13 28.00 27.22
C TRP A 519 23.83 26.63 27.10
N PRO A 520 23.35 25.71 26.24
CA PRO A 520 22.17 25.83 25.39
C PRO A 520 20.84 25.61 26.12
N VAL A 521 19.76 26.15 25.54
CA VAL A 521 18.38 25.91 25.99
C VAL A 521 17.53 25.22 24.91
N VAL A 522 16.37 24.73 25.31
CA VAL A 522 15.33 24.15 24.46
C VAL A 522 14.06 24.99 24.59
N VAL A 523 13.38 25.20 23.47
CA VAL A 523 12.06 25.81 23.39
C VAL A 523 11.06 24.79 22.88
N LYS A 524 9.94 24.61 23.58
CA LYS A 524 8.87 23.70 23.16
C LYS A 524 7.48 24.17 23.59
N PRO A 525 6.40 23.85 22.85
CA PRO A 525 5.04 24.11 23.32
C PRO A 525 4.66 23.18 24.47
N VAL A 526 3.79 23.65 25.37
CA VAL A 526 3.25 22.83 26.48
C VAL A 526 2.49 21.60 25.96
N ASP A 527 1.72 21.77 24.87
CA ASP A 527 0.81 20.77 24.30
C ASP A 527 1.39 20.00 23.09
N GLY A 528 2.68 20.18 22.77
CA GLY A 528 3.32 19.52 21.63
C GLY A 528 3.53 18.02 21.85
N LYS A 529 3.17 17.21 20.85
CA LYS A 529 3.40 15.75 20.83
C LYS A 529 4.46 15.37 19.80
N GLY A 530 5.21 14.31 20.06
CA GLY A 530 6.14 13.71 19.08
C GLY A 530 7.24 14.64 18.56
N GLY A 531 7.68 15.61 19.38
CA GLY A 531 8.71 16.59 19.00
C GLY A 531 8.21 17.77 18.16
N SER A 532 6.91 17.87 17.87
CA SER A 532 6.35 18.98 17.10
C SER A 532 6.52 20.32 17.83
N GLY A 533 7.13 21.30 17.14
CA GLY A 533 7.41 22.62 17.69
C GLY A 533 8.56 22.66 18.69
N VAL A 534 9.39 21.63 18.77
CA VAL A 534 10.59 21.63 19.62
C VAL A 534 11.76 22.22 18.83
N THR A 535 12.42 23.23 19.40
CA THR A 535 13.70 23.75 18.92
C THR A 535 14.75 23.50 20.00
N THR A 536 15.78 22.72 19.67
CA THR A 536 16.87 22.35 20.58
C THR A 536 18.16 23.08 20.22
N GLY A 537 19.16 23.05 21.11
CA GLY A 537 20.50 23.58 20.83
C GLY A 537 20.52 25.09 20.61
N ILE A 538 19.64 25.83 21.29
CA ILE A 538 19.59 27.28 21.17
C ILE A 538 20.72 27.85 22.03
N ASP A 539 21.71 28.48 21.40
CA ASP A 539 22.91 28.97 22.08
C ASP A 539 22.89 30.49 22.34
N ASP A 540 21.97 31.22 21.72
CA ASP A 540 21.92 32.68 21.83
C ASP A 540 20.49 33.29 21.90
N PRO A 541 20.34 34.52 22.43
CA PRO A 541 19.05 35.19 22.53
C PRO A 541 18.31 35.43 21.21
N GLY A 542 19.02 35.58 20.11
CA GLY A 542 18.47 35.77 18.77
C GLY A 542 17.84 34.48 18.22
N GLU A 543 18.51 33.35 18.37
CA GLU A 543 17.93 32.02 18.11
C GLU A 543 16.70 31.75 18.98
N LEU A 544 16.81 32.04 20.27
CA LEU A 544 15.70 31.93 21.22
C LEU A 544 14.51 32.77 20.76
N ARG A 545 14.75 33.99 20.27
CA ARG A 545 13.69 34.86 19.75
C ARG A 545 13.00 34.26 18.54
N ARG A 546 13.77 33.73 17.58
CA ARG A 546 13.21 33.09 16.38
C ARG A 546 12.33 31.90 16.75
N ALA A 547 12.83 30.99 17.58
CA ALA A 547 12.08 29.81 18.02
C ALA A 547 10.81 30.18 18.80
N PHE A 548 10.93 31.09 19.76
CA PHE A 548 9.80 31.54 20.58
C PHE A 548 8.72 32.26 19.75
N SER A 549 9.13 33.19 18.88
CA SER A 549 8.20 33.89 17.99
C SER A 549 7.55 32.97 16.96
N ALA A 550 8.26 31.95 16.46
CA ALA A 550 7.68 30.97 15.54
C ALA A 550 6.53 30.19 16.19
N LEU A 551 6.70 29.72 17.43
CA LEU A 551 5.63 29.05 18.17
C LEU A 551 4.46 29.99 18.49
N ALA A 552 4.75 31.23 18.86
CA ALA A 552 3.71 32.23 19.09
C ALA A 552 2.90 32.51 17.80
N ALA A 553 3.56 32.61 16.65
CA ALA A 553 2.92 32.80 15.34
C ALA A 553 2.07 31.57 14.92
N GLN A 554 2.43 30.38 15.37
CA GLN A 554 1.62 29.16 15.22
C GLN A 554 0.41 29.10 16.18
N GLY A 555 0.15 30.17 16.95
CA GLY A 555 -0.99 30.27 17.85
C GLY A 555 -0.81 29.58 19.21
N ARG A 556 0.41 29.10 19.53
CA ARG A 556 0.69 28.46 20.82
C ARG A 556 0.65 29.49 21.93
N GLN A 557 -0.20 29.27 22.93
CA GLN A 557 -0.43 30.22 24.03
C GLN A 557 0.60 30.13 25.15
N GLN A 558 1.18 28.95 25.34
CA GLN A 558 2.14 28.65 26.40
C GLN A 558 3.36 27.94 25.82
N ILE A 559 4.54 28.50 26.10
CA ILE A 559 5.83 28.04 25.55
C ILE A 559 6.77 27.75 26.73
N ILE A 560 7.38 26.57 26.74
CA ILE A 560 8.37 26.14 27.73
C ILE A 560 9.75 26.53 27.22
N VAL A 561 10.55 27.11 28.12
CA VAL A 561 12.00 27.23 27.99
C VAL A 561 12.65 26.36 29.07
N GLU A 562 13.61 25.52 28.68
CA GLU A 562 14.28 24.59 29.60
C GLU A 562 15.74 24.35 29.22
N THR A 563 16.53 23.82 30.15
CA THR A 563 17.92 23.40 29.92
C THR A 563 17.98 22.33 28.83
N HIS A 564 18.95 22.46 27.93
CA HIS A 564 19.23 21.43 26.94
C HIS A 564 20.00 20.27 27.57
N LEU A 565 19.37 19.10 27.68
CA LEU A 565 20.07 17.86 28.02
C LEU A 565 20.74 17.29 26.77
N ARG A 566 22.03 17.00 26.88
CA ARG A 566 22.82 16.35 25.81
C ARG A 566 22.56 14.86 25.80
N GLY A 567 22.76 14.25 24.63
CA GLY A 567 22.76 12.79 24.50
C GLY A 567 21.64 12.22 23.64
N ALA A 568 21.46 10.91 23.78
CA ALA A 568 20.51 10.11 23.04
C ALA A 568 19.16 9.99 23.77
N ASP A 569 18.14 9.63 22.98
CA ASP A 569 16.77 9.45 23.44
C ASP A 569 16.49 7.97 23.75
N TYR A 570 16.13 7.68 25.01
CA TYR A 570 15.82 6.35 25.50
C TYR A 570 14.39 6.27 26.05
N ARG A 571 13.62 5.32 25.51
CA ARG A 571 12.27 4.94 25.93
C ARG A 571 12.36 3.76 26.88
N PHE A 572 12.23 4.01 28.18
CA PHE A 572 12.11 2.97 29.21
C PHE A 572 10.65 2.54 29.32
N PHE A 573 10.39 1.25 29.44
CA PHE A 573 9.06 0.73 29.75
C PHE A 573 9.07 0.14 31.15
N VAL A 574 8.28 0.72 32.04
CA VAL A 574 8.18 0.31 33.45
C VAL A 574 6.85 -0.38 33.68
N VAL A 575 6.88 -1.52 34.37
CA VAL A 575 5.70 -2.23 34.88
C VAL A 575 5.92 -2.51 36.36
N GLY A 576 5.02 -2.01 37.21
CA GLY A 576 5.19 -2.06 38.66
C GLY A 576 6.48 -1.38 39.09
N THR A 577 7.41 -2.15 39.65
CA THR A 577 8.72 -1.69 40.13
C THR A 577 9.88 -2.09 39.22
N GLU A 578 9.60 -2.61 38.02
CA GLU A 578 10.61 -3.15 37.12
C GLU A 578 10.64 -2.44 35.77
N VAL A 579 11.85 -2.25 35.23
CA VAL A 579 12.06 -1.83 33.84
C VAL A 579 12.15 -3.09 32.97
N VAL A 580 11.17 -3.28 32.10
CA VAL A 580 11.05 -4.49 31.27
C VAL A 580 11.61 -4.33 29.86
N SER A 581 11.90 -3.10 29.43
CA SER A 581 12.54 -2.80 28.14
C SER A 581 13.12 -1.37 28.13
N VAL A 582 14.19 -1.15 27.36
CA VAL A 582 14.77 0.17 27.12
C VAL A 582 15.13 0.28 25.65
N VAL A 583 14.41 1.11 24.90
CA VAL A 583 14.63 1.32 23.47
C VAL A 583 15.29 2.67 23.24
N GLN A 584 16.51 2.67 22.69
CA GLN A 584 17.11 3.87 22.11
C GLN A 584 16.42 4.22 20.80
N ARG A 585 16.06 5.48 20.63
CA ARG A 585 15.44 6.02 19.41
C ARG A 585 16.48 6.83 18.64
N THR A 586 17.00 6.26 17.55
CA THR A 586 17.95 6.96 16.70
C THR A 586 17.22 7.84 15.69
N ALA A 587 17.90 8.91 15.23
CA ALA A 587 17.39 9.72 14.13
C ALA A 587 17.47 8.94 12.81
N SER A 588 16.57 9.26 11.87
CA SER A 588 16.57 8.62 10.56
C SER A 588 17.88 8.89 9.83
N SER A 589 18.44 7.84 9.27
CA SER A 589 19.70 7.88 8.52
C SER A 589 19.82 6.64 7.63
N VAL A 590 20.72 6.74 6.65
CA VAL A 590 21.20 5.62 5.85
C VAL A 590 22.73 5.52 5.97
N VAL A 591 23.27 4.34 5.71
CA VAL A 591 24.71 4.08 5.78
C VAL A 591 25.20 3.72 4.40
N GLY A 592 26.22 4.44 3.91
CA GLY A 592 26.82 4.22 2.61
C GLY A 592 27.46 2.85 2.50
N ASP A 593 27.25 2.22 1.36
CA ASP A 593 27.95 1.01 0.93
C ASP A 593 29.08 1.33 -0.08
N GLY A 594 29.22 2.61 -0.47
CA GLY A 594 30.18 3.09 -1.48
C GLY A 594 29.72 2.89 -2.93
N ARG A 595 28.49 2.42 -3.18
CA ARG A 595 28.00 2.05 -4.51
C ARG A 595 26.57 2.49 -4.80
N SER A 596 25.71 2.51 -3.79
CA SER A 596 24.28 2.80 -3.90
C SER A 596 24.02 4.27 -3.59
N THR A 597 23.04 4.85 -4.27
CA THR A 597 22.63 6.24 -3.99
C THR A 597 21.91 6.34 -2.64
N VAL A 598 21.83 7.55 -2.07
CA VAL A 598 21.03 7.80 -0.86
C VAL A 598 19.61 7.27 -1.02
N ALA A 599 18.96 7.53 -2.14
CA ALA A 599 17.59 7.05 -2.39
C ALA A 599 17.51 5.51 -2.52
N GLU A 600 18.50 4.87 -3.16
CA GLU A 600 18.60 3.39 -3.20
C GLU A 600 18.75 2.80 -1.78
N LEU A 601 19.58 3.40 -0.92
CA LEU A 601 19.74 2.99 0.47
C LEU A 601 18.44 3.16 1.29
N MET A 602 17.70 4.25 1.04
CA MET A 602 16.39 4.48 1.65
C MET A 602 15.36 3.42 1.23
N ILE A 603 15.35 3.01 -0.04
CA ILE A 603 14.49 1.93 -0.54
C ILE A 603 14.82 0.61 0.15
N ALA A 604 16.10 0.22 0.24
CA ALA A 604 16.51 -0.98 0.98
C ALA A 604 16.01 -0.95 2.43
N LYS A 605 16.22 0.18 3.11
CA LYS A 605 15.78 0.35 4.50
C LYS A 605 14.26 0.28 4.62
N ASN A 606 13.50 0.87 3.69
CA ASN A 606 12.05 0.79 3.68
C ASN A 606 11.53 -0.63 3.43
N LEU A 607 12.14 -1.40 2.52
CA LEU A 607 11.81 -2.82 2.31
C LEU A 607 12.03 -3.65 3.58
N ALA A 608 13.14 -3.42 4.30
CA ALA A 608 13.37 -4.06 5.60
C ALA A 608 12.33 -3.64 6.65
N ARG A 609 11.96 -2.35 6.70
CA ARG A 609 10.95 -1.82 7.62
C ARG A 609 9.55 -2.38 7.35
N LEU A 610 9.19 -2.62 6.09
CA LEU A 610 7.90 -3.21 5.71
C LEU A 610 7.68 -4.62 6.27
N ARG A 611 8.76 -5.38 6.50
CA ARG A 611 8.73 -6.70 7.13
C ARG A 611 8.62 -6.66 8.66
N ASN A 612 8.87 -5.51 9.28
CA ASN A 612 8.74 -5.33 10.72
C ASN A 612 7.32 -4.82 11.07
N PRO A 613 6.52 -5.56 11.87
CA PRO A 613 5.14 -5.18 12.22
C PRO A 613 4.99 -3.77 12.79
N HIS A 614 5.99 -3.29 13.55
CA HIS A 614 5.98 -1.94 14.09
C HIS A 614 6.47 -0.90 13.07
N LEU A 615 7.51 -1.19 12.28
CA LEU A 615 8.13 -0.17 11.40
C LEU A 615 7.44 -0.01 10.04
N ARG A 616 6.62 -0.97 9.60
CA ARG A 616 5.99 -0.97 8.27
C ARG A 616 5.11 0.25 7.96
N SER A 617 4.56 0.91 8.99
CA SER A 617 3.80 2.16 8.85
C SER A 617 4.62 3.42 9.13
N ARG A 618 5.94 3.28 9.28
CA ARG A 618 6.88 4.34 9.70
C ARG A 618 8.07 4.40 8.74
N LEU A 619 7.80 4.38 7.44
CA LEU A 619 8.83 4.40 6.40
C LEU A 619 9.58 5.74 6.38
N LEU A 620 10.79 5.72 5.83
CA LEU A 620 11.50 6.92 5.40
C LEU A 620 10.75 7.59 4.24
N SER A 621 10.86 8.91 4.11
CA SER A 621 10.35 9.69 2.98
C SER A 621 11.38 10.73 2.55
N LEU A 622 11.26 11.20 1.31
CA LEU A 622 12.03 12.34 0.78
C LEU A 622 11.07 13.52 0.57
N GLY A 623 10.83 14.29 1.63
CA GLY A 623 10.12 15.56 1.56
C GLY A 623 11.07 16.75 1.63
N ASP A 624 10.50 17.97 1.69
CA ASP A 624 11.28 19.22 1.73
C ASP A 624 12.26 19.29 2.91
N GLU A 625 11.87 18.76 4.07
CA GLU A 625 12.73 18.73 5.27
C GLU A 625 13.95 17.82 5.06
N GLU A 626 13.73 16.62 4.51
CA GLU A 626 14.83 15.68 4.23
C GLU A 626 15.75 16.20 3.13
N LEU A 627 15.19 16.76 2.05
CA LEU A 627 15.96 17.36 0.95
C LEU A 627 16.83 18.52 1.45
N HIS A 628 16.28 19.40 2.30
CA HIS A 628 17.04 20.49 2.90
C HIS A 628 18.18 19.98 3.80
N LEU A 629 17.96 18.89 4.55
CA LEU A 629 19.01 18.31 5.39
C LEU A 629 20.11 17.63 4.56
N LEU A 630 19.76 17.00 3.43
CA LEU A 630 20.74 16.48 2.48
C LEU A 630 21.60 17.60 1.89
N ASP A 631 20.98 18.70 1.43
CA ASP A 631 21.67 19.87 0.90
C ASP A 631 22.67 20.47 1.92
N ARG A 632 22.28 20.56 3.19
CA ARG A 632 23.17 21.00 4.29
C ARG A 632 24.35 20.07 4.57
N GLN A 633 24.31 18.84 4.11
CA GLN A 633 25.38 17.86 4.19
C GLN A 633 26.14 17.74 2.85
N ASP A 634 25.94 18.69 1.93
CA ASP A 634 26.52 18.69 0.57
C ASP A 634 26.22 17.40 -0.21
N THR A 635 25.03 16.81 0.02
CA THR A 635 24.59 15.56 -0.61
C THR A 635 23.21 15.69 -1.23
N THR A 636 22.84 14.71 -2.07
CA THR A 636 21.57 14.67 -2.80
C THR A 636 20.99 13.25 -2.78
N PRO A 637 19.71 13.05 -3.13
CA PRO A 637 19.15 11.71 -3.27
C PRO A 637 19.94 10.78 -4.22
N ASP A 638 20.62 11.33 -5.22
CA ASP A 638 21.41 10.62 -6.21
C ASP A 638 22.90 10.46 -5.83
N SER A 639 23.33 11.09 -4.74
CA SER A 639 24.72 10.97 -4.26
C SER A 639 24.99 9.56 -3.74
N ILE A 640 26.22 9.07 -3.93
CA ILE A 640 26.68 7.75 -3.44
C ILE A 640 27.59 7.98 -2.23
N PRO A 641 27.11 7.70 -0.99
CA PRO A 641 27.92 7.88 0.20
C PRO A 641 29.00 6.79 0.30
N GLY A 642 30.16 7.14 0.85
CA GLY A 642 31.27 6.21 1.05
C GLY A 642 30.92 5.05 2.01
N THR A 643 31.64 3.94 1.92
CA THR A 643 31.37 2.78 2.79
C THR A 643 31.47 3.14 4.28
N GLY A 644 30.39 2.94 5.04
CA GLY A 644 30.30 3.27 6.46
C GLY A 644 29.96 4.74 6.77
N GLU A 645 29.90 5.60 5.75
CA GLU A 645 29.47 6.99 5.90
C GLU A 645 27.98 7.04 6.28
N ARG A 646 27.63 7.79 7.32
CA ARG A 646 26.24 7.93 7.74
C ARG A 646 25.66 9.24 7.22
N VAL A 647 24.63 9.14 6.39
CA VAL A 647 23.87 10.29 5.89
C VAL A 647 22.63 10.47 6.76
N MET A 648 22.50 11.64 7.39
CA MET A 648 21.37 11.95 8.26
C MET A 648 20.17 12.43 7.45
N LEU A 649 18.99 11.90 7.77
CA LEU A 649 17.70 12.26 7.15
C LEU A 649 16.77 12.97 8.14
N SER A 650 17.11 12.94 9.43
CA SER A 650 16.50 13.79 10.45
C SER A 650 17.53 14.15 11.52
N THR A 651 17.27 15.23 12.24
CA THR A 651 18.06 15.64 13.41
C THR A 651 17.51 15.08 14.72
N ALA A 652 16.27 14.55 14.73
CA ALA A 652 15.61 14.08 15.93
C ALA A 652 15.38 12.57 15.91
N GLY A 653 15.53 11.93 17.08
CA GLY A 653 15.26 10.50 17.31
C GLY A 653 13.78 10.16 17.25
N ASN A 654 13.21 10.07 16.04
CA ASN A 654 11.78 9.79 15.87
C ASN A 654 11.54 8.57 14.97
N ILE A 655 11.16 7.45 15.60
CA ILE A 655 10.82 6.20 14.91
C ILE A 655 9.69 6.42 13.88
N ALA A 656 8.71 7.28 14.19
CA ALA A 656 7.59 7.56 13.29
C ALA A 656 8.02 8.27 11.99
N ARG A 657 9.20 8.91 11.98
CA ARG A 657 9.82 9.56 10.83
C ARG A 657 11.01 8.77 10.27
N GLY A 658 10.95 7.44 10.36
CA GLY A 658 11.99 6.57 9.81
C GLY A 658 13.22 6.37 10.70
N GLY A 659 13.20 6.86 11.94
CA GLY A 659 14.20 6.51 12.95
C GLY A 659 14.13 5.04 13.36
N ASP A 660 15.15 4.57 14.06
CA ASP A 660 15.30 3.15 14.40
C ASP A 660 15.15 2.92 15.91
N SER A 661 14.61 1.75 16.26
CA SER A 661 14.48 1.28 17.63
C SER A 661 15.59 0.28 17.95
N VAL A 662 16.48 0.63 18.88
CA VAL A 662 17.55 -0.25 19.35
C VAL A 662 17.26 -0.65 20.79
N GLU A 663 17.00 -1.93 21.05
CA GLU A 663 16.73 -2.43 22.40
C GLU A 663 18.04 -2.67 23.16
N VAL A 664 18.19 -1.97 24.29
CA VAL A 664 19.46 -1.83 25.01
C VAL A 664 19.35 -2.14 26.51
N LEU A 665 18.23 -2.68 27.01
CA LEU A 665 18.01 -2.94 28.43
C LEU A 665 19.19 -3.65 29.10
N ASP A 666 19.72 -4.72 28.48
CA ASP A 666 20.76 -5.54 29.10
C ASP A 666 22.05 -4.75 29.38
N GLY A 667 22.37 -3.75 28.54
CA GLY A 667 23.52 -2.86 28.71
C GLY A 667 23.24 -1.59 29.51
N THR A 668 21.98 -1.31 29.84
CA THR A 668 21.60 -0.06 30.53
C THR A 668 21.98 -0.09 32.01
N HIS A 669 22.66 0.97 32.46
CA HIS A 669 23.14 1.11 33.83
C HIS A 669 21.99 1.09 34.86
N PRO A 670 22.14 0.39 36.00
CA PRO A 670 21.08 0.28 37.03
C PRO A 670 20.53 1.63 37.52
N SER A 671 21.37 2.66 37.67
CA SER A 671 20.93 3.98 38.15
C SER A 671 19.89 4.66 37.24
N LEU A 672 19.94 4.42 35.92
CA LEU A 672 18.94 4.93 34.99
C LEU A 672 17.64 4.12 35.08
N ARG A 673 17.73 2.81 35.33
CA ARG A 673 16.55 1.96 35.58
C ARG A 673 15.83 2.39 36.86
N GLU A 674 16.58 2.63 37.92
CA GLU A 674 16.06 3.18 39.18
C GLU A 674 15.41 4.56 39.00
N LEU A 675 16.03 5.44 38.19
CA LEU A 675 15.45 6.74 37.85
C LEU A 675 14.08 6.58 37.17
N ALA A 676 13.95 5.65 36.21
CA ALA A 676 12.69 5.38 35.52
C ALA A 676 11.62 4.83 36.48
N VAL A 677 11.98 3.89 37.36
CA VAL A 677 11.06 3.34 38.37
C VAL A 677 10.59 4.43 39.35
N ARG A 678 11.51 5.28 39.83
CA ARG A 678 11.16 6.44 40.67
C ARG A 678 10.24 7.41 39.94
N ALA A 679 10.44 7.63 38.64
CA ALA A 679 9.59 8.50 37.84
C ALA A 679 8.14 8.00 37.79
N VAL A 680 7.92 6.70 37.58
CA VAL A 680 6.57 6.11 37.62
C VAL A 680 5.96 6.21 39.02
N ALA A 681 6.73 5.86 40.06
CA ALA A 681 6.27 5.94 41.45
C ALA A 681 5.92 7.38 41.91
N ALA A 682 6.47 8.41 41.26
CA ALA A 682 6.19 9.81 41.59
C ALA A 682 4.75 10.25 41.24
N VAL A 683 4.05 9.48 40.40
CA VAL A 683 2.65 9.76 40.02
C VAL A 683 1.73 8.72 40.69
N PRO A 684 0.98 9.08 41.75
CA PRO A 684 0.11 8.14 42.43
C PRO A 684 -0.94 7.52 41.51
N GLY A 685 -1.03 6.18 41.50
CA GLY A 685 -1.92 5.43 40.62
C GLY A 685 -1.37 5.20 39.21
N LEU A 686 -0.12 5.55 38.93
CA LEU A 686 0.58 5.13 37.72
C LEU A 686 1.36 3.86 38.01
N HIS A 687 0.92 2.75 37.41
CA HIS A 687 1.49 1.42 37.67
C HIS A 687 2.34 0.88 36.51
N HIS A 688 2.19 1.48 35.33
CA HIS A 688 3.05 1.24 34.18
C HIS A 688 3.14 2.53 33.37
N ALA A 689 4.28 2.76 32.73
CA ALA A 689 4.45 3.92 31.85
C ALA A 689 5.63 3.73 30.90
N GLY A 690 5.58 4.47 29.80
CA GLY A 690 6.77 4.79 29.02
C GLY A 690 7.46 6.00 29.65
N VAL A 691 8.73 5.88 30.03
CA VAL A 691 9.53 6.97 30.58
C VAL A 691 10.57 7.38 29.53
N ASP A 692 10.51 8.62 29.08
CA ASP A 692 11.44 9.16 28.08
C ASP A 692 12.59 9.82 28.82
N ILE A 693 13.79 9.24 28.72
CA ILE A 693 15.01 9.72 29.36
C ILE A 693 15.98 10.15 28.27
N LEU A 694 16.48 11.39 28.37
CA LEU A 694 17.68 11.81 27.64
C LEU A 694 18.90 11.50 28.50
N ALA A 695 19.92 10.90 27.88
CA ALA A 695 21.18 10.58 28.54
C ALA A 695 22.31 10.54 27.50
N GLU A 696 23.53 10.94 27.86
CA GLU A 696 24.69 10.87 26.95
C GLU A 696 25.02 9.43 26.55
N ASP A 697 24.99 8.50 27.51
CA ASP A 697 25.22 7.08 27.29
C ASP A 697 24.45 6.25 28.34
N HIS A 698 23.55 5.37 27.87
CA HIS A 698 22.77 4.50 28.75
C HIS A 698 23.62 3.56 29.63
N ARG A 699 24.91 3.36 29.32
CA ARG A 699 25.84 2.49 30.06
C ARG A 699 26.52 3.19 31.23
N LEU A 700 26.53 4.52 31.23
CA LEU A 700 27.15 5.32 32.29
C LEU A 700 26.19 5.50 33.47
N PRO A 701 26.70 5.70 34.70
CA PRO A 701 25.87 6.04 35.84
C PRO A 701 25.26 7.45 35.72
N LEU A 702 24.18 7.70 36.44
CA LEU A 702 23.40 8.95 36.38
C LEU A 702 24.21 10.19 36.83
N ASP A 703 25.17 10.01 37.74
CA ASP A 703 25.96 11.09 38.34
C ASP A 703 27.23 11.46 37.54
N GLN A 704 27.50 10.76 36.43
CA GLN A 704 28.68 10.98 35.58
C GLN A 704 28.32 11.48 34.18
N GLN A 705 27.07 11.86 33.95
CA GLN A 705 26.60 12.32 32.64
C GLN A 705 25.44 13.31 32.79
N ASP A 706 25.18 14.06 31.72
CA ASP A 706 23.92 14.79 31.60
C ASP A 706 22.79 13.79 31.29
N ALA A 707 21.86 13.62 32.23
CA ALA A 707 20.68 12.78 32.01
C ALA A 707 19.45 13.26 32.80
N GLY A 708 18.25 12.98 32.28
CA GLY A 708 17.01 13.35 32.95
C GLY A 708 15.75 12.86 32.25
N VAL A 709 14.66 12.75 33.04
CA VAL A 709 13.33 12.37 32.56
C VAL A 709 12.68 13.58 31.88
N CYS A 710 12.31 13.41 30.62
CA CYS A 710 11.72 14.44 29.78
C CYS A 710 10.20 14.32 29.67
N GLU A 711 9.68 13.09 29.67
CA GLU A 711 8.24 12.82 29.51
C GLU A 711 7.85 11.50 30.21
N LEU A 712 6.62 11.45 30.72
CA LEU A 712 5.96 10.24 31.20
C LEU A 712 4.72 9.97 30.35
N ASN A 713 4.63 8.76 29.80
CA ASN A 713 3.55 8.34 28.90
C ASN A 713 2.70 7.26 29.57
N ALA A 714 1.46 7.58 29.94
CA ALA A 714 0.51 6.66 30.58
C ALA A 714 -0.23 5.72 29.60
N LEU A 715 -0.16 6.00 28.29
CA LEU A 715 -0.59 5.09 27.21
C LEU A 715 0.61 4.81 26.30
N PRO A 716 1.62 4.09 26.80
CA PRO A 716 2.82 3.83 26.03
C PRO A 716 2.54 2.82 24.92
N ALA A 717 3.12 3.06 23.74
CA ALA A 717 3.09 2.11 22.64
C ALA A 717 4.01 0.92 22.98
N ILE A 718 3.46 -0.29 23.04
CA ILE A 718 4.21 -1.50 23.43
C ILE A 718 4.88 -2.18 22.24
N THR A 719 4.35 -1.96 21.03
CA THR A 719 4.83 -2.59 19.80
C THR A 719 6.31 -2.31 19.50
N THR A 720 6.85 -1.15 19.88
CA THR A 720 8.27 -0.83 19.65
C THR A 720 9.22 -1.73 20.44
N HIS A 721 8.76 -2.21 21.60
CA HIS A 721 9.51 -3.08 22.51
C HIS A 721 9.42 -4.56 22.09
N HIS A 722 8.30 -4.97 21.49
CA HIS A 722 8.16 -6.31 20.90
C HIS A 722 8.89 -6.44 19.56
N TYR A 723 8.91 -5.36 18.78
CA TYR A 723 9.46 -5.36 17.43
C TYR A 723 10.58 -4.32 17.22
N PRO A 724 11.64 -4.30 18.05
CA PRO A 724 12.76 -3.38 17.85
C PRO A 724 13.45 -3.65 16.50
N ALA A 725 13.99 -2.61 15.87
CA ALA A 725 14.80 -2.77 14.66
C ALA A 725 16.04 -3.62 14.97
N ILE A 726 16.71 -3.34 16.09
CA ILE A 726 17.97 -3.97 16.50
C ILE A 726 17.88 -4.36 17.97
N GLY A 727 18.48 -5.48 18.35
CA GLY A 727 18.51 -5.99 19.73
C GLY A 727 17.35 -6.94 20.06
N PRO A 728 17.34 -7.56 21.24
CA PRO A 728 16.40 -8.63 21.56
C PRO A 728 14.96 -8.12 21.71
N PRO A 729 13.94 -8.77 21.12
CA PRO A 729 12.52 -8.50 21.41
C PRO A 729 12.18 -8.64 22.91
N ARG A 730 11.31 -7.78 23.44
CA ARG A 730 10.84 -7.82 24.83
C ARG A 730 9.34 -8.07 24.90
N ALA A 731 8.94 -9.10 25.63
CA ALA A 731 7.54 -9.50 25.81
C ALA A 731 6.77 -8.60 26.80
N VAL A 732 6.79 -7.28 26.59
CA VAL A 732 6.23 -6.30 27.53
C VAL A 732 4.71 -6.44 27.73
N SER A 733 4.00 -7.04 26.76
CA SER A 733 2.56 -7.29 26.88
C SER A 733 2.28 -8.38 27.92
N ARG A 734 3.13 -9.41 27.97
CA ARG A 734 3.04 -10.46 28.99
C ARG A 734 3.28 -9.88 30.38
N ALA A 735 4.36 -9.12 30.55
CA ALA A 735 4.66 -8.47 31.83
C ALA A 735 3.50 -7.58 32.32
N LEU A 736 2.89 -6.80 31.41
CA LEU A 736 1.74 -5.96 31.73
C LEU A 736 0.50 -6.80 32.11
N LEU A 737 0.22 -7.89 31.40
CA LEU A 737 -0.91 -8.77 31.71
C LEU A 737 -0.71 -9.54 33.01
N GLU A 738 0.50 -10.05 33.28
CA GLU A 738 0.83 -10.75 34.53
C GLU A 738 0.69 -9.80 35.72
N TYR A 739 1.25 -8.58 35.63
CA TYR A 739 1.08 -7.55 36.65
C TYR A 739 -0.40 -7.20 36.89
N THR A 740 -1.18 -7.10 35.81
CA THR A 740 -2.61 -6.81 35.91
C THR A 740 -3.36 -7.98 36.54
N ALA A 741 -3.06 -9.22 36.14
CA ALA A 741 -3.68 -10.41 36.71
C ALA A 741 -3.42 -10.52 38.20
N GLU A 742 -2.19 -10.27 38.65
CA GLU A 742 -1.83 -10.23 40.07
C GLU A 742 -2.58 -9.10 40.80
N SER A 743 -2.57 -7.88 40.25
CA SER A 743 -3.18 -6.71 40.88
C SER A 743 -4.69 -6.81 41.05
N TYR A 744 -5.37 -7.54 40.15
CA TYR A 744 -6.82 -7.71 40.14
C TYR A 744 -7.28 -9.12 40.52
N GLY A 745 -6.37 -10.02 40.91
CA GLY A 745 -6.68 -11.38 41.34
C GLY A 745 -7.28 -12.28 40.25
N LEU A 746 -6.86 -12.11 38.99
CA LEU A 746 -7.31 -12.95 37.88
C LEU A 746 -6.72 -14.36 37.95
N ILE A 747 -7.55 -15.37 37.72
CA ILE A 747 -7.12 -16.77 37.66
C ILE A 747 -6.49 -17.07 36.28
N THR A 748 -5.17 -17.15 36.23
CA THR A 748 -4.41 -17.47 35.00
C THR A 748 -4.03 -18.95 34.91
N SER A 749 -3.96 -19.49 33.70
CA SER A 749 -3.42 -20.81 33.41
C SER A 749 -2.63 -20.79 32.10
N ARG A 750 -1.35 -21.16 32.15
CA ARG A 750 -0.47 -21.13 30.98
C ARG A 750 -0.97 -22.08 29.89
N GLN A 751 -1.08 -21.57 28.67
CA GLN A 751 -1.51 -22.32 27.50
C GLN A 751 -0.33 -22.78 26.63
N PRO A 752 -0.49 -23.88 25.87
CA PRO A 752 0.45 -24.26 24.81
C PRO A 752 0.50 -23.23 23.68
N ASP A 753 1.53 -23.31 22.84
CA ASP A 753 1.70 -22.41 21.68
C ASP A 753 0.58 -22.57 20.64
N THR A 754 0.04 -23.79 20.52
CA THR A 754 -1.16 -24.10 19.71
C THR A 754 -2.37 -24.14 20.61
N VAL A 755 -3.34 -23.26 20.35
CA VAL A 755 -4.58 -23.14 21.12
C VAL A 755 -5.79 -23.46 20.27
N SER A 756 -6.87 -23.88 20.91
CA SER A 756 -8.19 -23.91 20.34
C SER A 756 -9.07 -22.88 21.00
N VAL A 757 -9.84 -22.15 20.20
CA VAL A 757 -10.64 -21.03 20.65
C VAL A 757 -12.04 -21.15 20.08
N ALA A 758 -13.03 -21.14 20.96
CA ALA A 758 -14.42 -20.92 20.59
C ALA A 758 -14.66 -19.41 20.49
N MET A 759 -15.21 -18.96 19.37
CA MET A 759 -15.52 -17.57 19.08
C MET A 759 -17.02 -17.38 18.88
N ARG A 760 -17.54 -16.29 19.46
CA ARG A 760 -18.90 -15.82 19.23
C ARG A 760 -18.82 -14.39 18.72
N ILE A 761 -19.37 -14.14 17.54
CA ILE A 761 -19.37 -12.85 16.87
C ILE A 761 -20.82 -12.36 16.78
N THR A 762 -21.10 -11.20 17.36
CA THR A 762 -22.44 -10.60 17.39
C THR A 762 -22.47 -9.30 16.58
N GLY A 763 -23.57 -9.06 15.86
CA GLY A 763 -23.83 -7.85 15.08
C GLY A 763 -24.49 -8.15 13.74
N THR A 764 -24.32 -7.27 12.75
CA THR A 764 -24.77 -7.57 11.37
C THR A 764 -23.76 -8.50 10.69
N VAL A 765 -23.94 -9.81 10.85
CA VAL A 765 -22.97 -10.84 10.41
C VAL A 765 -23.55 -11.93 9.51
N GLN A 766 -24.86 -12.19 9.53
CA GLN A 766 -25.49 -13.12 8.59
C GLN A 766 -25.99 -12.42 7.33
N GLY A 767 -26.06 -13.12 6.20
CA GLY A 767 -26.52 -12.57 4.91
C GLY A 767 -25.56 -11.56 4.25
N VAL A 768 -24.41 -11.26 4.87
CA VAL A 768 -23.44 -10.24 4.42
C VAL A 768 -22.10 -10.82 3.95
N GLY A 769 -22.02 -12.15 3.78
CA GLY A 769 -20.80 -12.85 3.33
C GLY A 769 -19.75 -13.09 4.43
N TYR A 770 -20.09 -12.88 5.71
CA TYR A 770 -19.14 -12.96 6.83
C TYR A 770 -18.45 -14.32 6.95
N ARG A 771 -19.18 -15.44 6.87
CA ARG A 771 -18.60 -16.80 6.97
C ARG A 771 -17.55 -17.09 5.90
N GLN A 772 -17.85 -16.74 4.65
CA GLN A 772 -16.92 -16.94 3.53
C GLN A 772 -15.66 -16.09 3.70
N TRP A 773 -15.83 -14.84 4.15
CA TRP A 773 -14.73 -13.94 4.48
C TRP A 773 -13.86 -14.50 5.63
N PHE A 774 -14.49 -14.90 6.74
CA PHE A 774 -13.80 -15.43 7.92
C PHE A 774 -13.05 -16.72 7.60
N GLY A 775 -13.72 -17.67 6.94
CA GLY A 775 -13.09 -18.93 6.51
C GLY A 775 -11.99 -18.71 5.47
N GLY A 776 -12.10 -17.68 4.62
CA GLY A 776 -11.03 -17.27 3.70
C GLY A 776 -9.75 -16.88 4.44
N ILE A 777 -9.86 -15.96 5.40
CA ILE A 777 -8.73 -15.53 6.24
C ILE A 777 -8.16 -16.72 7.03
N ALA A 778 -9.03 -17.54 7.65
CA ALA A 778 -8.58 -18.68 8.42
C ALA A 778 -7.74 -19.67 7.60
N ARG A 779 -8.14 -19.95 6.35
CA ARG A 779 -7.34 -20.78 5.42
C ARG A 779 -6.04 -20.10 5.00
N GLU A 780 -6.07 -18.82 4.69
CA GLU A 780 -4.86 -18.04 4.36
C GLU A 780 -3.83 -18.06 5.50
N LEU A 781 -4.29 -18.10 6.75
CA LEU A 781 -3.44 -18.23 7.94
C LEU A 781 -3.08 -19.68 8.31
N GLY A 782 -3.53 -20.68 7.55
CA GLY A 782 -3.28 -22.10 7.83
C GLY A 782 -3.94 -22.61 9.12
N LEU A 783 -5.07 -22.01 9.53
CA LEU A 783 -5.83 -22.39 10.72
C LEU A 783 -6.82 -23.53 10.40
N SER A 784 -7.09 -24.39 11.38
CA SER A 784 -8.11 -25.45 11.29
C SER A 784 -9.34 -25.09 12.09
N GLY A 785 -10.52 -25.54 11.67
CA GLY A 785 -11.76 -25.18 12.38
C GLY A 785 -12.99 -25.08 11.49
N TRP A 786 -14.00 -24.41 12.03
CA TRP A 786 -15.26 -24.15 11.35
C TRP A 786 -15.80 -22.76 11.69
N VAL A 787 -16.63 -22.20 10.80
CA VAL A 787 -17.45 -21.01 11.05
C VAL A 787 -18.86 -21.27 10.53
N ARG A 788 -19.88 -20.97 11.34
CA ARG A 788 -21.29 -21.22 11.00
C ARG A 788 -22.23 -20.13 11.53
N ASN A 789 -23.40 -20.04 10.92
CA ASN A 789 -24.47 -19.19 11.43
C ASN A 789 -25.09 -19.82 12.68
N ALA A 790 -25.29 -19.03 13.72
CA ALA A 790 -26.11 -19.47 14.84
C ALA A 790 -27.61 -19.38 14.48
N ALA A 791 -28.46 -19.98 15.31
CA ALA A 791 -29.91 -19.84 15.19
C ALA A 791 -30.38 -18.37 15.35
N ASN A 792 -29.62 -17.57 16.11
CA ASN A 792 -29.84 -16.12 16.19
C ASN A 792 -29.24 -15.46 14.93
N PRO A 793 -30.04 -14.71 14.14
CA PRO A 793 -29.58 -14.07 12.90
C PRO A 793 -28.46 -13.04 13.10
N ASP A 794 -28.28 -12.51 14.31
CA ASP A 794 -27.25 -11.52 14.63
C ASP A 794 -25.93 -12.16 15.08
N VAL A 795 -25.81 -13.49 14.99
CA VAL A 795 -24.68 -14.23 15.58
C VAL A 795 -24.05 -15.22 14.61
N VAL A 796 -22.73 -15.23 14.58
CA VAL A 796 -21.88 -16.25 13.96
C VAL A 796 -21.02 -16.89 15.04
N GLU A 797 -20.86 -18.22 14.96
CA GLU A 797 -20.00 -19.00 15.84
C GLU A 797 -18.83 -19.57 15.04
N ALA A 798 -17.66 -19.69 15.67
CA ALA A 798 -16.52 -20.37 15.09
C ALA A 798 -15.74 -21.17 16.14
N GLY A 799 -15.21 -22.32 15.73
CA GLY A 799 -14.18 -23.06 16.46
C GLY A 799 -12.88 -22.96 15.67
N VAL A 800 -11.79 -22.48 16.28
CA VAL A 800 -10.53 -22.23 15.58
C VAL A 800 -9.36 -22.83 16.35
N THR A 801 -8.55 -23.65 15.69
CA THR A 801 -7.33 -24.25 16.23
C THR A 801 -6.11 -23.81 15.42
N GLY A 802 -5.04 -23.39 16.11
CA GLY A 802 -3.77 -23.03 15.48
C GLY A 802 -2.81 -22.34 16.44
N ALA A 803 -1.72 -21.76 15.90
CA ALA A 803 -0.77 -21.00 16.70
C ALA A 803 -1.47 -19.80 17.38
N CYS A 804 -1.24 -19.58 18.68
CA CYS A 804 -1.93 -18.56 19.48
C CYS A 804 -1.84 -17.16 18.87
N GLY A 805 -0.69 -16.83 18.28
CA GLY A 805 -0.51 -15.56 17.57
C GLY A 805 -1.43 -15.40 16.37
N LEU A 806 -1.62 -16.45 15.56
CA LEU A 806 -2.47 -16.41 14.35
C LEU A 806 -3.96 -16.47 14.71
N VAL A 807 -4.33 -17.28 15.70
CA VAL A 807 -5.71 -17.31 16.24
C VAL A 807 -6.10 -15.95 16.82
N SER A 808 -5.17 -15.31 17.54
CA SER A 808 -5.36 -13.97 18.08
C SER A 808 -5.49 -12.91 16.97
N ALA A 809 -4.74 -13.07 15.86
CA ALA A 809 -4.80 -12.14 14.74
C ALA A 809 -6.17 -12.25 14.04
N LEU A 810 -6.65 -13.47 13.79
CA LEU A 810 -7.99 -13.73 13.25
C LEU A 810 -9.08 -13.15 14.16
N ALA A 811 -8.98 -13.35 15.48
CA ALA A 811 -9.94 -12.82 16.44
C ALA A 811 -10.02 -11.28 16.42
N VAL A 812 -8.88 -10.59 16.35
CA VAL A 812 -8.87 -9.12 16.22
C VAL A 812 -9.45 -8.69 14.88
N GLN A 813 -9.17 -9.41 13.79
CA GLN A 813 -9.73 -9.09 12.47
C GLN A 813 -11.26 -9.27 12.43
N ALA A 814 -11.80 -10.23 13.18
CA ALA A 814 -13.23 -10.55 13.22
C ALA A 814 -14.14 -9.35 13.58
N ILE A 815 -13.65 -8.39 14.38
CA ILE A 815 -14.42 -7.18 14.75
C ILE A 815 -14.60 -6.21 13.57
N PHE A 816 -13.75 -6.28 12.55
CA PHE A 816 -13.82 -5.39 11.39
C PHE A 816 -14.76 -5.93 10.31
N GLY A 817 -14.77 -7.25 10.10
CA GLY A 817 -15.60 -7.93 9.12
C GLY A 817 -15.39 -7.50 7.66
N PRO A 818 -16.13 -8.09 6.70
CA PRO A 818 -16.20 -7.61 5.33
C PRO A 818 -17.02 -6.31 5.22
N ALA A 819 -16.94 -5.60 4.10
CA ALA A 819 -17.52 -4.27 3.91
C ALA A 819 -19.03 -4.12 4.22
N LYS A 820 -19.82 -5.20 4.10
CA LYS A 820 -21.26 -5.21 4.38
C LYS A 820 -21.60 -5.63 5.82
N ALA A 821 -20.62 -6.09 6.59
CA ALA A 821 -20.82 -6.52 7.96
C ALA A 821 -20.63 -5.37 8.94
N GLN A 822 -21.31 -5.46 10.08
CA GLN A 822 -21.11 -4.57 11.22
C GLN A 822 -21.02 -5.42 12.49
N PRO A 823 -19.88 -6.08 12.75
CA PRO A 823 -19.67 -6.78 14.01
C PRO A 823 -19.57 -5.77 15.16
N GLU A 824 -20.26 -6.07 16.25
CA GLU A 824 -20.32 -5.24 17.45
C GLU A 824 -19.56 -5.86 18.62
N LEU A 825 -19.45 -7.19 18.64
CA LEU A 825 -18.80 -7.93 19.71
C LEU A 825 -18.11 -9.18 19.17
N VAL A 826 -16.90 -9.46 19.64
CA VAL A 826 -16.17 -10.71 19.42
C VAL A 826 -15.74 -11.25 20.77
N GLU A 827 -16.32 -12.37 21.18
CA GLU A 827 -16.01 -13.10 22.41
C GLU A 827 -15.17 -14.32 22.06
N THR A 828 -14.09 -14.56 22.80
CA THR A 828 -13.22 -15.71 22.57
C THR A 828 -12.88 -16.42 23.86
N HIS A 829 -13.03 -17.75 23.87
CA HIS A 829 -12.70 -18.61 25.00
C HIS A 829 -11.76 -19.72 24.56
N VAL A 830 -10.67 -19.93 25.31
CA VAL A 830 -9.79 -21.09 25.09
C VAL A 830 -10.54 -22.35 25.49
N VAL A 831 -10.59 -23.34 24.60
CA VAL A 831 -11.30 -24.61 24.78
C VAL A 831 -10.36 -25.80 24.54
N ASP A 832 -10.72 -26.95 25.08
CA ASP A 832 -9.92 -28.18 24.92
C ASP A 832 -10.17 -28.88 23.56
N GLU A 833 -11.31 -28.62 22.92
CA GLU A 833 -11.68 -29.21 21.63
C GLU A 833 -10.68 -28.81 20.55
N ARG A 834 -10.11 -29.79 19.83
CA ARG A 834 -9.16 -29.52 18.74
C ARG A 834 -9.76 -29.85 17.39
N HIS A 835 -9.57 -28.94 16.44
CA HIS A 835 -9.97 -29.13 15.06
C HIS A 835 -8.75 -29.48 14.20
N ALA A 836 -8.95 -30.35 13.21
CA ALA A 836 -7.94 -30.77 12.27
C ALA A 836 -8.48 -30.73 10.84
N GLY A 837 -7.59 -30.62 9.86
CA GLY A 837 -7.95 -30.49 8.45
C GLY A 837 -8.16 -29.03 8.02
N GLU A 838 -8.68 -28.86 6.81
CA GLU A 838 -8.94 -27.55 6.24
C GLU A 838 -10.12 -26.86 6.95
N PHE A 839 -10.02 -25.55 7.13
CA PHE A 839 -11.09 -24.75 7.73
C PHE A 839 -12.39 -24.83 6.93
N GLN A 840 -13.52 -25.07 7.60
CA GLN A 840 -14.84 -25.20 6.99
C GLN A 840 -15.68 -23.95 7.17
N ALA A 841 -16.39 -23.53 6.12
CA ALA A 841 -17.38 -22.45 6.18
C ALA A 841 -18.77 -23.05 5.92
N GLU A 842 -19.45 -23.41 7.01
CA GLU A 842 -20.74 -24.12 7.04
C GLU A 842 -21.91 -23.16 6.98
#